data_AF-A0A957M936-F1
#
_entry.id   AF-A0A957M936-F1
#
_cell.length_a   1.000
_cell.length_b   1.000
_cell.length_c   1.000
_cell.angle_alpha   90.00
_cell.angle_beta   90.00
_cell.angle_gamma   90.00
#
_symmetry.space_group_name_H-M   'P 1'
#
loop_
_entity.id
_entity.type
_entity.pdbx_description
1 polymer ?
#
loop_
_entity_poly.entity_id
_entity_poly.type
_entity_poly.pdbx_seq_one_letter_code
_entity_poly.pdbx_strand_id
1 'polypeptide(L)'
;LSGAGTAPITGTATITGGAGSFTPTANNTTGSYSVTASAAGASPAIAFGLTNDRRETTTVLVRTPEESVVGQAVDFVVTVTDKEQDAIPTGVVTFTEGTATLVTRTLDAAGVATYTTSSLSVGTHGITAAYGGDASFLSSTSSKVDHVVTRAATSTALTGAPNPSVLGQPVTFTATVTVTAPGAGLPTGSVTFKDGTTTLGTELLDATGVATYTNSSLDVFGGGSDDAHPITAEYGGDGSFVGSTSETLNQVVNKATTTTALASSLNPSTYGNSVTFTATVSVQAPGATSMTGEDVTFRDGAATLGTGTLNASGIATVTTSLLSGGVHSVTAEYGGRPNITGSVSSGLAQTVNKASQSITFGTPGDKVYGAATFPVTATATSGLTVTFASMTPAVCTVSGNSVSLVANGSCMVRASQAGNSNYYSAANVERTFSVTCADSVVVNSTADSGYRTLRGAVANVCAGGTVSFDAALDNQTIALTSGQIAITKTVTIDGPGAEKLAVSGGGASRIFAGSEGIPITIDGLTLRNGYTSAYDGGGAIYAAGPLTITGSSFISNMVASAGDSDRGGGAVSFAGNNHYTLVIRGTSFLSNTAFYAGGALYMGNGTLDLDETTLSGNTAAGFGELGGALYCDDCDFTIDGTTFTGNQATHGGGIYLTATSWRMDNTITSSTLQENRADADSGLGGALYLGDNYRVVISDTAVLSNWAYSGGGAFAVAGTQFTFERGRLEGNTVTAQGGGIFNAGTLSVKKSTATANDAAGGGALYDVGSLSVSASSFFSNTAKNGGAITVDQENTNAAIMQSVFGGNSADCDGGAINAASLVTVDGSELYGNQAGLDCTQQALGGAIFVE
;
A
#
# COMPACT_ATOMS: atom_id res chain seq x y z
N LEU A 1 22.76 -166.49 -15.33
CA LEU A 1 21.88 -165.46 -14.73
C LEU A 1 20.78 -165.16 -15.73
N SER A 2 19.51 -165.47 -15.41
CA SER A 2 18.35 -165.06 -16.20
C SER A 2 17.34 -164.39 -15.27
N GLY A 3 17.25 -163.07 -15.38
CA GLY A 3 16.25 -162.22 -14.76
C GLY A 3 15.82 -161.18 -15.82
N ALA A 4 14.53 -160.85 -15.85
CA ALA A 4 13.94 -159.97 -16.84
C ALA A 4 14.50 -158.54 -16.73
N GLY A 5 14.98 -157.98 -17.85
CA GLY A 5 15.24 -156.54 -17.99
C GLY A 5 16.72 -156.14 -18.07
N THR A 6 17.21 -156.08 -19.31
CA THR A 6 18.24 -155.16 -19.86
C THR A 6 19.42 -154.72 -18.97
N ALA A 7 20.53 -155.46 -19.16
CA ALA A 7 21.96 -155.20 -18.86
C ALA A 7 22.51 -156.12 -17.75
N PRO A 8 23.36 -157.11 -18.07
CA PRO A 8 23.93 -158.00 -17.06
C PRO A 8 24.87 -157.21 -16.14
N ILE A 9 24.69 -157.35 -14.82
CA ILE A 9 25.75 -156.98 -13.86
C ILE A 9 26.96 -157.85 -14.20
N THR A 10 28.07 -157.22 -14.54
CA THR A 10 29.34 -157.91 -14.81
C THR A 10 30.10 -158.10 -13.52
N GLY A 11 30.66 -159.30 -13.35
CA GLY A 11 31.46 -159.64 -12.18
C GLY A 11 32.36 -160.81 -12.49
N THR A 12 33.48 -160.90 -11.78
CA THR A 12 34.42 -162.01 -11.87
C THR A 12 33.96 -163.13 -10.93
N ALA A 13 33.94 -164.36 -11.46
CA ALA A 13 33.68 -165.56 -10.67
C ALA A 13 34.95 -166.40 -10.58
N THR A 14 35.33 -166.81 -9.37
CA THR A 14 36.50 -167.67 -9.09
C THR A 14 36.07 -168.86 -8.26
N ILE A 15 36.57 -170.06 -8.59
CA ILE A 15 36.33 -171.30 -7.84
C ILE A 15 37.67 -171.81 -7.31
N THR A 16 37.79 -171.93 -5.99
CA THR A 16 38.99 -172.45 -5.31
C THR A 16 38.56 -173.40 -4.20
N GLY A 17 39.05 -174.64 -4.20
CA GLY A 17 38.81 -175.60 -3.11
C GLY A 17 37.34 -176.00 -2.85
N GLY A 18 36.45 -175.92 -3.86
CA GLY A 18 35.04 -176.31 -3.73
C GLY A 18 34.07 -175.19 -3.33
N ALA A 19 34.55 -173.96 -3.10
CA ALA A 19 33.73 -172.76 -2.89
C ALA A 19 33.83 -171.79 -4.08
N GLY A 20 32.70 -171.25 -4.52
CA GLY A 20 32.63 -170.21 -5.56
C GLY A 20 32.39 -168.82 -4.96
N SER A 21 33.12 -167.81 -5.45
CA SER A 21 32.96 -166.39 -5.08
C SER A 21 32.55 -165.58 -6.32
N PHE A 22 31.64 -164.62 -6.16
CA PHE A 22 31.25 -163.65 -7.19
C PHE A 22 31.31 -162.23 -6.64
N THR A 23 32.09 -161.35 -7.28
CA THR A 23 32.16 -159.93 -6.94
C THR A 23 31.46 -159.11 -8.04
N PRO A 24 30.29 -158.52 -7.78
CA PRO A 24 29.62 -157.66 -8.75
C PRO A 24 30.34 -156.33 -8.89
N THR A 25 30.44 -155.81 -10.11
CA THR A 25 30.86 -154.42 -10.37
C THR A 25 29.63 -153.52 -10.29
N ALA A 26 29.66 -152.49 -9.45
CA ALA A 26 28.53 -151.56 -9.29
C ALA A 26 28.21 -150.83 -10.62
N ASN A 27 26.93 -150.72 -10.97
CA ASN A 27 26.45 -149.90 -12.08
C ASN A 27 25.57 -148.75 -11.55
N ASN A 28 25.47 -147.67 -12.33
CA ASN A 28 24.83 -146.41 -11.91
C ASN A 28 23.29 -146.46 -11.98
N THR A 29 22.71 -147.65 -12.00
CA THR A 29 21.28 -147.86 -12.20
C THR A 29 20.67 -148.30 -10.87
N THR A 30 19.76 -147.48 -10.36
CA THR A 30 19.01 -147.72 -9.10
C THR A 30 18.07 -148.92 -9.30
N GLY A 31 18.12 -149.94 -8.43
CA GLY A 31 17.29 -151.15 -8.61
C GLY A 31 17.67 -152.35 -7.73
N SER A 32 16.83 -153.40 -7.74
CA SER A 32 17.06 -154.69 -7.05
C SER A 32 17.49 -155.79 -8.03
N TYR A 33 18.50 -156.59 -7.67
CA TYR A 33 19.10 -157.60 -8.55
C TYR A 33 19.29 -158.95 -7.83
N SER A 34 19.26 -160.09 -8.56
CA SER A 34 19.46 -161.45 -8.01
C SER A 34 20.58 -162.23 -8.70
N VAL A 35 21.42 -162.95 -7.94
CA VAL A 35 22.51 -163.80 -8.44
C VAL A 35 22.27 -165.27 -8.09
N THR A 36 22.45 -166.20 -9.05
CA THR A 36 22.23 -167.66 -8.91
C THR A 36 23.47 -168.48 -9.32
N ALA A 37 23.83 -169.53 -8.57
CA ALA A 37 24.97 -170.43 -8.86
C ALA A 37 24.59 -171.94 -8.85
N SER A 38 25.08 -172.75 -9.82
CA SER A 38 24.77 -174.20 -9.96
C SER A 38 25.97 -175.06 -10.43
N ALA A 39 26.13 -176.30 -9.93
CA ALA A 39 27.16 -177.28 -10.34
C ALA A 39 26.57 -178.54 -11.01
N ALA A 40 27.24 -179.10 -12.03
CA ALA A 40 26.74 -180.24 -12.82
C ALA A 40 26.69 -181.55 -12.01
N GLY A 41 25.50 -182.13 -11.86
CA GLY A 41 25.28 -183.46 -11.26
C GLY A 41 24.74 -183.50 -9.82
N ALA A 42 24.59 -182.36 -9.13
CA ALA A 42 23.96 -182.27 -7.81
C ALA A 42 22.84 -181.21 -7.80
N SER A 43 21.64 -181.62 -7.39
CA SER A 43 20.49 -180.73 -7.11
C SER A 43 20.39 -180.54 -5.59
N PRO A 44 20.11 -179.33 -5.03
CA PRO A 44 19.65 -178.06 -5.64
C PRO A 44 20.65 -176.85 -5.56
N ALA A 45 20.32 -175.71 -6.23
CA ALA A 45 21.12 -174.46 -6.36
C ALA A 45 20.74 -173.31 -5.37
N ILE A 46 21.64 -172.35 -5.09
CA ILE A 46 21.49 -171.23 -4.10
C ILE A 46 21.43 -169.84 -4.78
N ALA A 47 20.63 -168.89 -4.23
CA ALA A 47 20.47 -167.51 -4.73
C ALA A 47 20.61 -166.41 -3.64
N PHE A 48 21.09 -165.20 -4.01
CA PHE A 48 21.21 -164.00 -3.14
C PHE A 48 20.81 -162.70 -3.89
N GLY A 49 20.38 -161.65 -3.15
CA GLY A 49 19.93 -160.35 -3.72
C GLY A 49 20.81 -159.13 -3.38
N LEU A 50 20.73 -158.05 -4.18
CA LEU A 50 21.49 -156.77 -4.08
C LEU A 50 20.60 -155.54 -4.42
N THR A 51 20.86 -154.34 -3.83
CA THR A 51 20.18 -153.04 -4.10
C THR A 51 21.13 -151.83 -4.20
N ASN A 52 20.76 -150.75 -4.92
CA ASN A 52 21.48 -149.46 -5.08
C ASN A 52 20.50 -148.24 -5.04
N ASP A 53 20.74 -147.18 -4.22
CA ASP A 53 19.82 -146.04 -3.89
C ASP A 53 20.42 -144.62 -4.12
N ARG A 54 19.59 -143.54 -4.15
CA ARG A 54 20.01 -142.11 -4.33
C ARG A 54 20.49 -141.43 -3.03
N ARG A 55 21.35 -140.40 -3.13
CA ARG A 55 22.00 -139.70 -2.00
C ARG A 55 21.27 -138.45 -1.48
N GLU A 56 21.46 -138.10 -0.22
CA GLU A 56 20.90 -136.88 0.42
C GLU A 56 21.74 -135.62 0.15
N THR A 57 21.11 -134.44 0.10
CA THR A 57 21.78 -133.13 -0.08
C THR A 57 21.46 -132.13 1.04
N THR A 58 22.33 -131.14 1.24
CA THR A 58 22.11 -129.98 2.13
C THR A 58 22.06 -128.69 1.31
N THR A 59 21.03 -127.85 1.51
CA THR A 59 20.88 -126.54 0.84
C THR A 59 21.05 -125.42 1.87
N VAL A 60 21.97 -124.47 1.64
CA VAL A 60 22.22 -123.31 2.51
C VAL A 60 21.99 -122.03 1.71
N LEU A 61 21.18 -121.11 2.26
CA LEU A 61 20.87 -119.81 1.67
C LEU A 61 21.52 -118.70 2.51
N VAL A 62 22.24 -117.80 1.87
CA VAL A 62 22.81 -116.59 2.48
C VAL A 62 22.39 -115.36 1.68
N ARG A 63 22.48 -114.18 2.31
CA ARG A 63 22.14 -112.90 1.67
C ARG A 63 23.22 -111.85 1.90
N THR A 64 23.42 -110.97 0.94
CA THR A 64 24.33 -109.82 1.04
C THR A 64 23.77 -108.62 0.28
N PRO A 65 23.64 -107.43 0.91
CA PRO A 65 23.83 -107.13 2.33
C PRO A 65 22.77 -107.78 3.24
N GLU A 66 22.97 -107.75 4.55
CA GLU A 66 22.08 -108.37 5.54
C GLU A 66 20.71 -107.65 5.67
N GLU A 67 20.69 -106.36 5.38
CA GLU A 67 19.52 -105.50 5.25
C GLU A 67 19.73 -104.56 4.06
N SER A 68 18.66 -104.07 3.45
CA SER A 68 18.73 -103.08 2.37
C SER A 68 17.75 -101.93 2.58
N VAL A 69 17.93 -100.82 1.87
CA VAL A 69 16.90 -99.79 1.70
C VAL A 69 16.11 -100.03 0.42
N VAL A 70 14.93 -99.41 0.28
CA VAL A 70 14.15 -99.51 -0.97
C VAL A 70 14.98 -99.08 -2.19
N GLY A 71 14.93 -99.90 -3.24
CA GLY A 71 15.71 -99.68 -4.47
C GLY A 71 17.19 -100.10 -4.40
N GLN A 72 17.72 -100.50 -3.24
CA GLN A 72 19.07 -101.08 -3.12
C GLN A 72 19.04 -102.56 -3.52
N ALA A 73 20.03 -102.99 -4.31
CA ALA A 73 20.17 -104.39 -4.71
C ALA A 73 20.65 -105.28 -3.54
N VAL A 74 20.05 -106.46 -3.42
CA VAL A 74 20.44 -107.55 -2.52
C VAL A 74 20.64 -108.84 -3.32
N ASP A 75 21.71 -109.56 -2.99
CA ASP A 75 22.02 -110.88 -3.54
C ASP A 75 21.61 -111.97 -2.55
N PHE A 76 20.82 -112.93 -3.02
CA PHE A 76 20.50 -114.18 -2.33
C PHE A 76 21.28 -115.32 -2.99
N VAL A 77 22.22 -115.91 -2.27
CA VAL A 77 23.12 -116.95 -2.78
C VAL A 77 22.81 -118.26 -2.10
N VAL A 78 22.51 -119.29 -2.87
CA VAL A 78 22.26 -120.64 -2.39
C VAL A 78 23.38 -121.59 -2.77
N THR A 79 23.82 -122.43 -1.85
CA THR A 79 24.80 -123.50 -2.06
C THR A 79 24.17 -124.85 -1.73
N VAL A 80 24.28 -125.81 -2.63
CA VAL A 80 23.77 -127.19 -2.46
C VAL A 80 24.93 -128.16 -2.45
N THR A 81 25.07 -128.95 -1.39
CA THR A 81 26.18 -129.91 -1.21
C THR A 81 25.68 -131.34 -1.02
N ASP A 82 26.45 -132.31 -1.51
CA ASP A 82 26.29 -133.73 -1.16
C ASP A 82 26.63 -133.89 0.33
N LYS A 83 25.75 -134.56 1.08
CA LYS A 83 25.96 -134.83 2.51
C LYS A 83 27.18 -135.73 2.75
N GLU A 84 27.51 -136.58 1.79
CA GLU A 84 28.68 -137.47 1.82
C GLU A 84 29.95 -136.80 1.25
N GLN A 85 29.82 -135.61 0.65
CA GLN A 85 30.91 -134.72 0.17
C GLN A 85 31.82 -135.23 -0.96
N ASP A 86 31.40 -136.24 -1.72
CA ASP A 86 32.22 -136.83 -2.78
C ASP A 86 31.76 -136.47 -4.21
N ALA A 87 30.68 -135.69 -4.37
CA ALA A 87 30.16 -135.21 -5.65
C ALA A 87 29.41 -133.87 -5.54
N ILE A 88 29.32 -133.13 -6.64
CA ILE A 88 28.63 -131.82 -6.69
C ILE A 88 27.21 -132.02 -7.27
N PRO A 89 26.14 -131.65 -6.54
CA PRO A 89 24.77 -131.74 -7.03
C PRO A 89 24.53 -130.86 -8.27
N THR A 90 23.77 -131.38 -9.24
CA THR A 90 23.42 -130.66 -10.47
C THR A 90 21.91 -130.37 -10.51
N GLY A 91 21.45 -129.42 -11.32
CA GLY A 91 20.02 -129.13 -11.47
C GLY A 91 19.66 -127.69 -11.10
N VAL A 92 18.46 -127.48 -10.56
CA VAL A 92 17.91 -126.14 -10.32
C VAL A 92 17.51 -125.91 -8.86
N VAL A 93 17.64 -124.67 -8.43
CA VAL A 93 17.13 -124.15 -7.17
C VAL A 93 16.08 -123.09 -7.44
N THR A 94 14.96 -123.20 -6.74
CA THR A 94 13.86 -122.23 -6.79
C THR A 94 13.89 -121.37 -5.54
N PHE A 95 14.07 -120.06 -5.70
CA PHE A 95 13.93 -119.08 -4.64
C PHE A 95 12.45 -118.71 -4.50
N THR A 96 11.92 -118.79 -3.29
CA THR A 96 10.53 -118.50 -2.98
C THR A 96 10.43 -117.55 -1.81
N GLU A 97 9.39 -116.71 -1.82
CA GLU A 97 8.91 -115.98 -0.65
C GLU A 97 7.55 -116.56 -0.27
N GLY A 98 7.50 -117.29 0.85
CA GLY A 98 6.35 -118.14 1.17
C GLY A 98 6.08 -119.17 0.06
N THR A 99 4.89 -119.14 -0.55
CA THR A 99 4.52 -120.01 -1.68
C THR A 99 4.78 -119.37 -3.05
N ALA A 100 5.18 -118.09 -3.11
CA ALA A 100 5.41 -117.39 -4.36
C ALA A 100 6.82 -117.65 -4.88
N THR A 101 6.94 -118.11 -6.12
CA THR A 101 8.23 -118.24 -6.80
C THR A 101 8.76 -116.87 -7.20
N LEU A 102 9.93 -116.50 -6.66
CA LEU A 102 10.63 -115.27 -7.05
C LEU A 102 11.45 -115.51 -8.32
N VAL A 103 12.26 -116.57 -8.32
CA VAL A 103 13.06 -116.97 -9.48
C VAL A 103 13.50 -118.43 -9.37
N THR A 104 13.72 -119.10 -10.49
CA THR A 104 14.43 -120.39 -10.55
C THR A 104 15.78 -120.20 -11.22
N ARG A 105 16.84 -120.75 -10.63
CA ARG A 105 18.22 -120.64 -11.12
C ARG A 105 18.86 -122.03 -11.17
N THR A 106 19.65 -122.29 -12.21
CA THR A 106 20.48 -123.50 -12.30
C THR A 106 21.66 -123.39 -11.35
N LEU A 107 22.02 -124.51 -10.72
CA LEU A 107 23.28 -124.63 -10.00
C LEU A 107 24.45 -124.54 -10.98
N ASP A 108 25.49 -123.81 -10.61
CA ASP A 108 26.75 -123.76 -11.34
C ASP A 108 27.63 -125.00 -11.05
N ALA A 109 28.83 -125.04 -11.64
CA ALA A 109 29.77 -126.15 -11.46
C ALA A 109 30.30 -126.31 -10.02
N ALA A 110 30.04 -125.35 -9.13
CA ALA A 110 30.36 -125.41 -7.70
C ALA A 110 29.14 -125.76 -6.83
N GLY A 111 27.96 -126.00 -7.43
CA GLY A 111 26.73 -126.26 -6.69
C GLY A 111 26.09 -124.99 -6.13
N VAL A 112 26.32 -123.82 -6.72
CA VAL A 112 25.83 -122.52 -6.25
C VAL A 112 24.85 -121.87 -7.24
N ALA A 113 23.88 -121.11 -6.75
CA ALA A 113 23.06 -120.22 -7.57
C ALA A 113 22.79 -118.88 -6.87
N THR A 114 22.68 -117.79 -7.63
CA THR A 114 22.46 -116.43 -7.08
C THR A 114 21.23 -115.75 -7.66
N TYR A 115 20.48 -115.05 -6.82
CA TYR A 115 19.36 -114.17 -7.18
C TYR A 115 19.61 -112.76 -6.66
N THR A 116 19.91 -111.83 -7.57
CA THR A 116 20.01 -110.39 -7.28
C THR A 116 18.67 -109.70 -7.51
N THR A 117 18.20 -108.89 -6.56
CA THR A 117 17.00 -108.06 -6.71
C THR A 117 17.09 -106.73 -5.97
N SER A 118 16.48 -105.68 -6.51
CA SER A 118 16.29 -104.38 -5.85
C SER A 118 14.81 -104.00 -5.74
N SER A 119 13.90 -104.90 -6.11
CA SER A 119 12.47 -104.65 -6.21
C SER A 119 11.68 -105.02 -4.96
N LEU A 120 12.37 -105.41 -3.88
CA LEU A 120 11.71 -105.70 -2.60
C LEU A 120 11.16 -104.39 -2.03
N SER A 121 9.88 -104.42 -1.64
CA SER A 121 9.21 -103.29 -0.99
C SER A 121 9.75 -103.07 0.42
N VAL A 122 9.52 -101.90 1.01
CA VAL A 122 9.82 -101.70 2.45
C VAL A 122 9.04 -102.72 3.28
N GLY A 123 9.73 -103.49 4.12
CA GLY A 123 9.16 -104.60 4.87
C GLY A 123 10.14 -105.76 5.09
N THR A 124 9.68 -106.80 5.80
CA THR A 124 10.46 -108.03 6.03
C THR A 124 10.06 -109.10 5.01
N HIS A 125 11.03 -109.61 4.27
CA HIS A 125 10.87 -110.59 3.20
C HIS A 125 11.50 -111.94 3.58
N GLY A 126 10.69 -113.00 3.69
CA GLY A 126 11.13 -114.32 4.15
C GLY A 126 11.48 -115.25 2.99
N ILE A 127 12.76 -115.38 2.65
CA ILE A 127 13.23 -116.10 1.46
C ILE A 127 13.67 -117.53 1.81
N THR A 128 13.22 -118.51 1.03
CA THR A 128 13.69 -119.89 1.06
C THR A 128 14.20 -120.31 -0.31
N ALA A 129 15.15 -121.24 -0.37
CA ALA A 129 15.65 -121.79 -1.61
C ALA A 129 15.47 -123.32 -1.60
N ALA A 130 14.76 -123.86 -2.60
CA ALA A 130 14.43 -125.27 -2.70
C ALA A 130 15.14 -125.91 -3.91
N TYR A 131 16.02 -126.87 -3.64
CA TYR A 131 16.67 -127.71 -4.64
C TYR A 131 15.78 -128.90 -5.00
N GLY A 132 15.46 -129.05 -6.29
CA GLY A 132 14.51 -130.05 -6.78
C GLY A 132 15.00 -131.50 -6.80
N GLY A 133 16.30 -131.74 -6.53
CA GLY A 133 16.95 -133.03 -6.72
C GLY A 133 17.29 -133.31 -8.19
N ASP A 134 18.05 -134.37 -8.43
CA ASP A 134 18.38 -134.88 -9.76
C ASP A 134 18.39 -136.42 -9.79
N ALA A 135 18.92 -137.02 -10.87
CA ALA A 135 18.99 -138.47 -11.02
C ALA A 135 19.81 -139.16 -9.91
N SER A 136 20.75 -138.45 -9.30
CA SER A 136 21.68 -138.95 -8.27
C SER A 136 21.33 -138.46 -6.87
N PHE A 137 20.71 -137.29 -6.75
CA PHE A 137 20.50 -136.57 -5.49
C PHE A 137 19.02 -136.33 -5.16
N LEU A 138 18.67 -136.51 -3.89
CA LEU A 138 17.37 -136.12 -3.34
C LEU A 138 17.23 -134.59 -3.26
N SER A 139 15.98 -134.12 -3.33
CA SER A 139 15.64 -132.72 -3.12
C SER A 139 15.96 -132.27 -1.70
N SER A 140 16.35 -131.01 -1.52
CA SER A 140 16.52 -130.39 -0.21
C SER A 140 16.05 -128.93 -0.23
N THR A 141 15.85 -128.33 0.94
CA THR A 141 15.36 -126.94 1.06
C THR A 141 16.14 -126.23 2.14
N SER A 142 16.51 -124.97 1.90
CA SER A 142 17.19 -124.14 2.88
C SER A 142 16.29 -123.77 4.04
N SER A 143 16.89 -123.38 5.17
CA SER A 143 16.18 -122.59 6.17
C SER A 143 15.70 -121.26 5.58
N LYS A 144 14.60 -120.72 6.12
CA LYS A 144 14.10 -119.38 5.77
C LYS A 144 15.10 -118.32 6.23
N VAL A 145 15.41 -117.38 5.34
CA VAL A 145 16.22 -116.20 5.60
C VAL A 145 15.32 -114.97 5.51
N ASP A 146 15.12 -114.27 6.63
CA ASP A 146 14.40 -112.99 6.64
C ASP A 146 15.33 -111.85 6.21
N HIS A 147 14.94 -111.08 5.19
CA HIS A 147 15.63 -109.88 4.73
C HIS A 147 14.77 -108.65 4.98
N VAL A 148 15.32 -107.65 5.65
CA VAL A 148 14.59 -106.41 5.97
C VAL A 148 14.95 -105.33 4.96
N VAL A 149 13.91 -104.72 4.37
CA VAL A 149 14.03 -103.53 3.54
C VAL A 149 13.48 -102.34 4.30
N THR A 150 14.31 -101.32 4.53
CA THR A 150 13.95 -100.08 5.22
C THR A 150 13.72 -98.92 4.23
N ARG A 151 13.14 -97.81 4.71
CA ARG A 151 12.93 -96.60 3.88
C ARG A 151 14.27 -95.96 3.54
N ALA A 152 14.43 -95.48 2.31
CA ALA A 152 15.64 -94.76 1.89
C ALA A 152 15.63 -93.30 2.38
N ALA A 153 16.80 -92.76 2.73
CA ALA A 153 16.93 -91.35 3.12
C ALA A 153 16.83 -90.42 1.91
N THR A 154 16.31 -89.21 2.11
CA THR A 154 16.27 -88.15 1.09
C THR A 154 17.07 -86.92 1.50
N SER A 155 17.39 -86.06 0.53
CA SER A 155 17.98 -84.74 0.72
C SER A 155 17.13 -83.69 0.00
N THR A 156 16.82 -82.58 0.67
CA THR A 156 16.04 -81.47 0.12
C THR A 156 16.94 -80.26 -0.09
N ALA A 157 17.03 -79.73 -1.30
CA ALA A 157 17.67 -78.46 -1.61
C ALA A 157 16.63 -77.36 -1.80
N LEU A 158 16.89 -76.15 -1.33
CA LEU A 158 15.98 -75.00 -1.45
C LEU A 158 16.68 -73.82 -2.13
N THR A 159 16.01 -73.20 -3.09
CA THR A 159 16.42 -71.93 -3.72
C THR A 159 15.26 -70.94 -3.73
N GLY A 160 15.55 -69.63 -3.75
CA GLY A 160 14.53 -68.58 -3.81
C GLY A 160 15.00 -67.41 -4.66
N ALA A 161 14.12 -66.89 -5.51
CA ALA A 161 14.41 -65.73 -6.35
C ALA A 161 13.16 -64.82 -6.51
N PRO A 162 13.33 -63.49 -6.49
CA PRO A 162 14.57 -62.74 -6.26
C PRO A 162 14.98 -62.67 -4.77
N ASN A 163 16.29 -62.66 -4.50
CA ASN A 163 16.86 -62.48 -3.16
C ASN A 163 18.09 -61.56 -3.23
N PRO A 164 18.07 -60.32 -2.68
CA PRO A 164 16.95 -59.69 -1.97
C PRO A 164 15.73 -59.39 -2.85
N SER A 165 14.53 -59.35 -2.27
CA SER A 165 13.30 -58.82 -2.87
C SER A 165 12.96 -57.44 -2.30
N VAL A 166 11.91 -56.78 -2.81
CA VAL A 166 11.34 -55.53 -2.27
C VAL A 166 9.95 -55.83 -1.70
N LEU A 167 9.50 -55.09 -0.68
CA LEU A 167 8.15 -55.26 -0.10
C LEU A 167 7.04 -55.34 -1.17
N GLY A 168 6.27 -56.43 -1.15
CA GLY A 168 5.21 -56.72 -2.11
C GLY A 168 5.66 -57.34 -3.44
N GLN A 169 6.96 -57.50 -3.67
CA GLN A 169 7.51 -58.22 -4.82
C GLN A 169 7.34 -59.74 -4.62
N PRO A 170 6.73 -60.46 -5.58
CA PRO A 170 6.64 -61.92 -5.51
C PRO A 170 8.02 -62.60 -5.52
N VAL A 171 8.23 -63.52 -4.57
CA VAL A 171 9.42 -64.40 -4.46
C VAL A 171 8.99 -65.83 -4.68
N THR A 172 9.66 -66.55 -5.58
CA THR A 172 9.39 -67.98 -5.83
C THR A 172 10.47 -68.83 -5.17
N PHE A 173 10.05 -69.72 -4.29
CA PHE A 173 10.86 -70.73 -3.62
C PHE A 173 10.72 -72.07 -4.33
N THR A 174 11.84 -72.73 -4.62
CA THR A 174 11.90 -74.03 -5.31
C THR A 174 12.63 -75.03 -4.43
N ALA A 175 11.94 -76.10 -4.04
CA ALA A 175 12.49 -77.20 -3.28
C ALA A 175 12.67 -78.44 -4.16
N THR A 176 13.87 -79.04 -4.17
CA THR A 176 14.19 -80.25 -4.94
C THR A 176 14.53 -81.37 -3.97
N VAL A 177 13.78 -82.48 -4.01
CA VAL A 177 13.98 -83.65 -3.15
C VAL A 177 14.64 -84.77 -3.94
N THR A 178 15.75 -85.29 -3.43
CA THR A 178 16.54 -86.36 -4.07
C THR A 178 16.74 -87.53 -3.11
N VAL A 179 16.85 -88.75 -3.65
CA VAL A 179 17.13 -89.95 -2.84
C VAL A 179 18.64 -90.08 -2.61
N THR A 180 19.04 -90.36 -1.38
CA THR A 180 20.44 -90.58 -1.04
C THR A 180 20.82 -92.04 -1.28
N ALA A 181 21.92 -92.28 -2.00
CA ALA A 181 22.45 -93.63 -2.23
C ALA A 181 22.78 -94.32 -0.88
N PRO A 182 22.57 -95.65 -0.74
CA PRO A 182 22.33 -96.63 -1.82
C PRO A 182 20.86 -96.79 -2.25
N GLY A 183 19.92 -96.00 -1.70
CA GLY A 183 18.51 -96.04 -2.12
C GLY A 183 18.29 -95.48 -3.52
N ALA A 184 17.21 -95.91 -4.18
CA ALA A 184 16.85 -95.46 -5.52
C ALA A 184 15.32 -95.35 -5.69
N GLY A 185 14.89 -94.43 -6.55
CA GLY A 185 13.48 -94.18 -6.88
C GLY A 185 13.15 -92.69 -6.86
N LEU A 186 11.87 -92.35 -7.04
CA LEU A 186 11.39 -90.97 -7.04
C LEU A 186 10.53 -90.72 -5.78
N PRO A 187 10.90 -89.76 -4.92
CA PRO A 187 10.08 -89.35 -3.78
C PRO A 187 8.74 -88.78 -4.21
N THR A 188 7.67 -89.13 -3.51
CA THR A 188 6.31 -88.62 -3.76
C THR A 188 5.75 -87.92 -2.53
N GLY A 189 4.72 -87.10 -2.69
CA GLY A 189 4.09 -86.39 -1.56
C GLY A 189 4.36 -84.89 -1.61
N SER A 190 4.46 -84.24 -0.46
CA SER A 190 4.46 -82.78 -0.35
C SER A 190 5.69 -82.21 0.37
N VAL A 191 6.06 -81.00 -0.02
CA VAL A 191 7.04 -80.15 0.67
C VAL A 191 6.31 -78.98 1.31
N THR A 192 6.59 -78.74 2.59
CA THR A 192 6.08 -77.58 3.33
C THR A 192 7.16 -76.51 3.41
N PHE A 193 6.89 -75.33 2.87
CA PHE A 193 7.75 -74.15 2.98
C PHE A 193 7.41 -73.39 4.25
N LYS A 194 8.42 -73.07 5.05
CA LYS A 194 8.27 -72.35 6.31
C LYS A 194 9.19 -71.15 6.38
N ASP A 195 8.74 -70.12 7.08
CA ASP A 195 9.54 -68.98 7.56
C ASP A 195 9.72 -69.13 9.07
N GLY A 196 10.90 -69.62 9.48
CA GLY A 196 11.15 -70.05 10.85
C GLY A 196 10.18 -71.16 11.27
N THR A 197 9.22 -70.82 12.15
CA THR A 197 8.18 -71.78 12.60
C THR A 197 6.85 -71.63 11.86
N THR A 198 6.68 -70.54 11.10
CA THR A 198 5.43 -70.21 10.42
C THR A 198 5.37 -70.93 9.09
N THR A 199 4.28 -71.65 8.82
CA THR A 199 4.07 -72.28 7.50
C THR A 199 3.62 -71.23 6.49
N LEU A 200 4.34 -71.11 5.38
CA LEU A 200 3.99 -70.23 4.26
C LEU A 200 3.04 -70.94 3.28
N GLY A 201 3.33 -72.20 2.97
CA GLY A 201 2.54 -73.02 2.06
C GLY A 201 3.05 -74.46 1.97
N THR A 202 2.22 -75.35 1.45
CA THR A 202 2.57 -76.75 1.22
C THR A 202 2.25 -77.10 -0.23
N GLU A 203 3.24 -77.61 -0.94
CA GLU A 203 3.13 -77.92 -2.37
C GLU A 203 3.50 -79.38 -2.63
N LEU A 204 2.92 -79.97 -3.67
CA LEU A 204 3.22 -81.35 -4.07
C LEU A 204 4.52 -81.41 -4.88
N LEU A 205 5.26 -82.50 -4.71
CA LEU A 205 6.36 -82.85 -5.60
C LEU A 205 5.81 -83.21 -6.98
N ASP A 206 6.40 -82.62 -8.02
CA ASP A 206 6.14 -83.00 -9.40
C ASP A 206 6.85 -84.31 -9.79
N ALA A 207 6.68 -84.73 -11.06
CA ALA A 207 7.30 -85.95 -11.58
C ALA A 207 8.84 -85.92 -11.65
N THR A 208 9.47 -84.79 -11.29
CA THR A 208 10.93 -84.63 -11.20
C THR A 208 11.43 -84.49 -9.77
N GLY A 209 10.53 -84.53 -8.78
CA GLY A 209 10.87 -84.35 -7.37
C GLY A 209 11.04 -82.89 -6.96
N VAL A 210 10.36 -81.97 -7.66
CA VAL A 210 10.43 -80.51 -7.39
C VAL A 210 9.08 -79.99 -6.91
N ALA A 211 9.10 -79.08 -5.94
CA ALA A 211 7.95 -78.30 -5.48
C ALA A 211 8.27 -76.80 -5.54
N THR A 212 7.34 -75.97 -6.00
CA THR A 212 7.53 -74.51 -6.13
C THR A 212 6.42 -73.73 -5.44
N TYR A 213 6.77 -72.74 -4.61
CA TYR A 213 5.83 -71.88 -3.89
C TYR A 213 6.18 -70.40 -4.10
N THR A 214 5.21 -69.58 -4.51
CA THR A 214 5.40 -68.13 -4.69
C THR A 214 4.71 -67.35 -3.57
N ASN A 215 5.46 -66.46 -2.91
CA ASN A 215 4.96 -65.58 -1.86
C ASN A 215 5.19 -64.10 -2.20
N SER A 216 4.16 -63.27 -2.09
CA SER A 216 4.23 -61.81 -2.32
C SER A 216 3.93 -60.98 -1.06
N SER A 217 3.82 -61.62 0.10
CA SER A 217 3.39 -61.03 1.36
C SER A 217 4.46 -61.04 2.45
N LEU A 218 5.70 -61.42 2.13
CA LEU A 218 6.82 -61.27 3.06
C LEU A 218 7.01 -59.78 3.36
N ASP A 219 7.00 -59.44 4.65
CA ASP A 219 7.24 -58.07 5.12
C ASP A 219 8.74 -57.80 5.24
N VAL A 220 9.14 -56.60 5.63
CA VAL A 220 10.54 -56.33 5.98
C VAL A 220 10.84 -57.02 7.32
N PHE A 221 11.66 -58.07 7.29
CA PHE A 221 12.04 -58.85 8.47
C PHE A 221 13.02 -58.07 9.34
N GLY A 222 12.69 -57.83 10.61
CA GLY A 222 13.58 -57.14 11.55
C GLY A 222 13.94 -55.70 11.16
N GLY A 223 14.46 -54.92 12.10
CA GLY A 223 14.70 -53.48 11.89
C GLY A 223 15.97 -53.14 11.11
N GLY A 224 16.81 -54.13 10.78
CA GLY A 224 18.13 -53.96 10.16
C GLY A 224 18.25 -54.54 8.75
N SER A 225 19.24 -54.08 7.98
CA SER A 225 19.49 -54.51 6.59
C SER A 225 20.07 -55.92 6.45
N ASP A 226 20.44 -56.55 7.57
CA ASP A 226 21.01 -57.91 7.62
C ASP A 226 20.01 -58.94 8.16
N ASP A 227 18.81 -58.49 8.52
CA ASP A 227 17.72 -59.35 9.01
C ASP A 227 17.01 -59.97 7.79
N ALA A 228 16.94 -61.30 7.74
CA ALA A 228 16.37 -62.06 6.63
C ALA A 228 15.36 -63.10 7.16
N HIS A 229 14.30 -63.35 6.41
CA HIS A 229 13.37 -64.44 6.68
C HIS A 229 14.11 -65.80 6.55
N PRO A 230 14.19 -66.63 7.61
CA PRO A 230 14.83 -67.93 7.55
C PRO A 230 13.90 -68.98 6.92
N ILE A 231 13.98 -69.14 5.59
CA ILE A 231 13.10 -70.04 4.85
C ILE A 231 13.64 -71.48 4.83
N THR A 232 12.82 -72.46 5.17
CA THR A 232 13.13 -73.89 5.05
C THR A 232 12.07 -74.62 4.24
N ALA A 233 12.46 -75.73 3.61
CA ALA A 233 11.58 -76.64 2.90
C ALA A 233 11.63 -78.03 3.54
N GLU A 234 10.51 -78.47 4.11
CA GLU A 234 10.37 -79.75 4.81
C GLU A 234 9.60 -80.75 3.96
N TYR A 235 10.28 -81.80 3.51
CA TYR A 235 9.67 -82.96 2.90
C TYR A 235 9.31 -83.98 3.99
N GLY A 236 8.03 -84.31 4.13
CA GLY A 236 7.53 -85.20 5.18
C GLY A 236 7.86 -86.69 5.01
N GLY A 237 8.41 -87.08 3.86
CA GLY A 237 8.60 -88.47 3.48
C GLY A 237 7.32 -89.15 2.98
N ASP A 238 7.46 -90.37 2.47
CA ASP A 238 6.36 -91.24 2.04
C ASP A 238 6.58 -92.70 2.48
N GLY A 239 5.76 -93.65 2.01
CA GLY A 239 5.88 -95.06 2.37
C GLY A 239 7.25 -95.70 2.06
N SER A 240 8.05 -95.09 1.17
CA SER A 240 9.32 -95.59 0.67
C SER A 240 10.52 -94.76 1.12
N PHE A 241 10.33 -93.46 1.38
CA PHE A 241 11.41 -92.50 1.62
C PHE A 241 11.21 -91.75 2.93
N VAL A 242 12.25 -91.66 3.76
CA VAL A 242 12.26 -90.85 4.99
C VAL A 242 12.19 -89.36 4.63
N GLY A 243 11.59 -88.53 5.49
CA GLY A 243 11.55 -87.09 5.27
C GLY A 243 12.91 -86.41 5.37
N SER A 244 13.03 -85.22 4.78
CA SER A 244 14.24 -84.39 4.81
C SER A 244 13.89 -82.91 4.88
N THR A 245 14.80 -82.10 5.40
CA THR A 245 14.65 -80.65 5.52
C THR A 245 15.83 -79.97 4.85
N SER A 246 15.56 -78.90 4.10
CA SER A 246 16.62 -78.10 3.49
C SER A 246 17.43 -77.35 4.54
N GLU A 247 18.63 -76.89 4.15
CA GLU A 247 19.28 -75.80 4.86
C GLU A 247 18.40 -74.53 4.82
N THR A 248 18.63 -73.63 5.78
CA THR A 248 17.92 -72.36 5.86
C THR A 248 18.37 -71.42 4.74
N LEU A 249 17.43 -70.97 3.92
CA LEU A 249 17.60 -69.89 2.95
C LEU A 249 17.22 -68.55 3.60
N ASN A 250 18.18 -67.66 3.78
CA ASN A 250 17.94 -66.31 4.27
C ASN A 250 17.40 -65.41 3.15
N GLN A 251 16.08 -65.18 3.14
CA GLN A 251 15.43 -64.27 2.19
C GLN A 251 15.37 -62.84 2.74
N VAL A 252 16.06 -61.90 2.10
CA VAL A 252 16.03 -60.47 2.47
C VAL A 252 14.89 -59.76 1.74
N VAL A 253 14.14 -58.91 2.45
CA VAL A 253 13.09 -58.04 1.89
C VAL A 253 13.44 -56.57 2.16
N ASN A 254 13.80 -55.85 1.11
CA ASN A 254 14.11 -54.42 1.16
C ASN A 254 12.82 -53.58 1.25
N LYS A 255 12.94 -52.40 1.87
CA LYS A 255 11.85 -51.40 1.90
C LYS A 255 11.48 -50.96 0.49
N ALA A 256 10.18 -50.74 0.26
CA ALA A 256 9.74 -50.12 -0.98
C ALA A 256 10.06 -48.61 -0.98
N THR A 257 10.54 -48.07 -2.10
CA THR A 257 10.74 -46.63 -2.28
C THR A 257 9.51 -46.00 -2.93
N THR A 258 9.30 -44.71 -2.69
CA THR A 258 8.21 -43.96 -3.30
C THR A 258 8.70 -42.81 -4.17
N THR A 259 7.87 -42.35 -5.09
CA THR A 259 8.06 -41.08 -5.81
C THR A 259 6.83 -40.20 -5.59
N THR A 260 7.04 -38.90 -5.36
CA THR A 260 5.96 -37.92 -5.18
C THR A 260 6.00 -36.90 -6.31
N ALA A 261 4.89 -36.74 -7.02
CA ALA A 261 4.67 -35.67 -7.99
C ALA A 261 3.68 -34.65 -7.43
N LEU A 262 3.86 -33.36 -7.74
CA LEU A 262 3.02 -32.27 -7.25
C LEU A 262 2.47 -31.47 -8.43
N ALA A 263 1.17 -31.19 -8.41
CA ALA A 263 0.49 -30.31 -9.35
C ALA A 263 -0.31 -29.22 -8.61
N SER A 264 -0.54 -28.09 -9.28
CA SER A 264 -1.41 -27.01 -8.82
C SER A 264 -2.60 -26.86 -9.76
N SER A 265 -3.78 -26.62 -9.20
CA SER A 265 -5.00 -26.40 -9.98
C SER A 265 -5.01 -25.06 -10.73
N LEU A 266 -4.19 -24.09 -10.31
CA LEU A 266 -4.15 -22.74 -10.89
C LEU A 266 -2.77 -22.09 -10.69
N ASN A 267 -1.94 -22.08 -11.74
CA ASN A 267 -0.62 -21.46 -11.71
C ASN A 267 -0.30 -20.78 -13.07
N PRO A 268 -0.19 -19.44 -13.14
CA PRO A 268 -0.31 -18.47 -12.04
C PRO A 268 -1.72 -18.32 -11.46
N SER A 269 -1.83 -18.00 -10.17
CA SER A 269 -3.08 -17.59 -9.51
C SER A 269 -3.09 -16.08 -9.22
N THR A 270 -4.19 -15.53 -8.69
CA THR A 270 -4.28 -14.15 -8.18
C THR A 270 -4.54 -14.19 -6.67
N TYR A 271 -4.04 -13.22 -5.91
CA TYR A 271 -4.28 -13.16 -4.46
C TYR A 271 -5.77 -13.27 -4.13
N GLY A 272 -6.12 -14.16 -3.19
CA GLY A 272 -7.49 -14.48 -2.81
C GLY A 272 -8.14 -15.61 -3.62
N ASN A 273 -7.56 -16.04 -4.75
CA ASN A 273 -8.04 -17.23 -5.45
C ASN A 273 -7.76 -18.49 -4.62
N SER A 274 -8.71 -19.42 -4.63
CA SER A 274 -8.51 -20.76 -4.08
C SER A 274 -7.65 -21.60 -5.01
N VAL A 275 -6.54 -22.15 -4.49
CA VAL A 275 -5.62 -23.03 -5.21
C VAL A 275 -5.59 -24.38 -4.50
N THR A 276 -5.82 -25.45 -5.25
CA THR A 276 -5.70 -26.83 -4.78
C THR A 276 -4.39 -27.41 -5.27
N PHE A 277 -3.56 -27.87 -4.34
CA PHE A 277 -2.36 -28.64 -4.64
C PHE A 277 -2.68 -30.12 -4.54
N THR A 278 -2.24 -30.89 -5.54
CA THR A 278 -2.48 -32.33 -5.65
C THR A 278 -1.15 -33.05 -5.67
N ALA A 279 -0.88 -33.83 -4.62
CA ALA A 279 0.25 -34.73 -4.56
C ALA A 279 -0.17 -36.12 -5.06
N THR A 280 0.62 -36.71 -5.96
CA THR A 280 0.48 -38.10 -6.40
C THR A 280 1.70 -38.88 -5.95
N VAL A 281 1.52 -39.80 -5.01
CA VAL A 281 2.55 -40.66 -4.45
C VAL A 281 2.40 -42.05 -5.02
N SER A 282 3.45 -42.59 -5.61
CA SER A 282 3.48 -43.95 -6.16
C SER A 282 4.63 -44.76 -5.58
N VAL A 283 4.39 -46.05 -5.35
CA VAL A 283 5.45 -47.01 -5.00
C VAL A 283 6.25 -47.33 -6.26
N GLN A 284 7.58 -47.30 -6.15
CA GLN A 284 8.46 -47.62 -7.26
C GLN A 284 8.52 -49.13 -7.50
N ALA A 285 8.29 -49.56 -8.74
CA ALA A 285 8.44 -50.96 -9.14
C ALA A 285 9.89 -51.45 -8.86
N PRO A 286 10.08 -52.70 -8.37
CA PRO A 286 9.11 -53.78 -8.31
C PRO A 286 8.25 -53.86 -7.02
N GLY A 287 8.35 -52.89 -6.11
CA GLY A 287 7.54 -52.88 -4.89
C GLY A 287 6.04 -52.71 -5.18
N ALA A 288 5.19 -53.36 -4.39
CA ALA A 288 3.74 -53.34 -4.59
C ALA A 288 2.99 -53.39 -3.25
N THR A 289 2.67 -52.21 -2.70
CA THR A 289 1.92 -52.09 -1.45
C THR A 289 0.99 -50.87 -1.48
N SER A 290 -0.10 -50.91 -0.69
CA SER A 290 -1.04 -49.79 -0.58
C SER A 290 -0.56 -48.77 0.45
N MET A 291 -0.69 -47.49 0.10
CA MET A 291 -0.41 -46.32 0.95
C MET A 291 -1.69 -45.57 1.33
N THR A 292 -2.86 -46.19 1.15
CA THR A 292 -4.16 -45.55 1.40
C THR A 292 -4.30 -45.17 2.87
N GLY A 293 -4.75 -43.94 3.13
CA GLY A 293 -4.97 -43.41 4.47
C GLY A 293 -3.75 -42.77 5.12
N GLU A 294 -2.61 -42.73 4.43
CA GLU A 294 -1.40 -42.07 4.94
C GLU A 294 -1.34 -40.58 4.56
N ASP A 295 -0.63 -39.79 5.37
CA ASP A 295 -0.59 -38.34 5.22
C ASP A 295 0.56 -37.86 4.33
N VAL A 296 0.26 -36.83 3.53
CA VAL A 296 1.23 -36.02 2.79
C VAL A 296 1.17 -34.60 3.34
N THR A 297 2.33 -34.06 3.71
CA THR A 297 2.45 -32.67 4.20
C THR A 297 2.80 -31.76 3.03
N PHE A 298 2.01 -30.72 2.83
CA PHE A 298 2.28 -29.68 1.83
C PHE A 298 2.95 -28.49 2.49
N ARG A 299 4.06 -28.02 1.92
CA ARG A 299 4.86 -26.91 2.46
C ARG A 299 5.10 -25.84 1.41
N ASP A 300 5.23 -24.59 1.86
CA ASP A 300 5.83 -23.49 1.11
C ASP A 300 7.13 -23.09 1.83
N GLY A 301 8.27 -23.51 1.28
CA GLY A 301 9.54 -23.48 2.00
C GLY A 301 9.45 -24.24 3.34
N ALA A 302 9.65 -23.54 4.46
CA ALA A 302 9.54 -24.13 5.80
C ALA A 302 8.09 -24.16 6.34
N ALA A 303 7.19 -23.32 5.81
CA ALA A 303 5.83 -23.17 6.33
C ALA A 303 4.94 -24.33 5.86
N THR A 304 4.12 -24.88 6.77
CA THR A 304 3.16 -25.94 6.41
C THR A 304 1.86 -25.29 5.92
N LEU A 305 1.44 -25.63 4.69
CA LEU A 305 0.16 -25.20 4.11
C LEU A 305 -1.00 -26.07 4.60
N GLY A 306 -0.72 -27.34 4.88
CA GLY A 306 -1.68 -28.32 5.44
C GLY A 306 -1.24 -29.75 5.15
N THR A 307 -2.06 -30.71 5.57
CA THR A 307 -1.89 -32.14 5.30
C THR A 307 -3.07 -32.66 4.48
N GLY A 308 -2.79 -33.62 3.60
CA GLY A 308 -3.81 -34.35 2.86
C GLY A 308 -3.57 -35.86 2.97
N THR A 309 -4.64 -36.64 3.07
CA THR A 309 -4.57 -38.10 3.13
C THR A 309 -4.56 -38.72 1.73
N LEU A 310 -3.74 -39.75 1.53
CA LEU A 310 -3.68 -40.52 0.29
C LEU A 310 -4.93 -41.38 0.12
N ASN A 311 -5.61 -41.22 -1.01
CA ASN A 311 -6.68 -42.13 -1.42
C ASN A 311 -6.12 -43.43 -2.05
N ALA A 312 -7.01 -44.32 -2.50
CA ALA A 312 -6.64 -45.60 -3.12
C ALA A 312 -5.80 -45.47 -4.40
N SER A 313 -5.78 -44.30 -5.03
CA SER A 313 -4.95 -43.98 -6.21
C SER A 313 -3.64 -43.30 -5.85
N GLY A 314 -3.30 -43.16 -4.56
CA GLY A 314 -2.10 -42.47 -4.11
C GLY A 314 -2.19 -40.95 -4.26
N ILE A 315 -3.40 -40.37 -4.23
CA ILE A 315 -3.60 -38.93 -4.38
C ILE A 315 -3.97 -38.30 -3.03
N ALA A 316 -3.26 -37.25 -2.66
CA ALA A 316 -3.57 -36.36 -1.54
C ALA A 316 -3.74 -34.92 -2.05
N THR A 317 -4.62 -34.13 -1.41
CA THR A 317 -4.85 -32.73 -1.81
C THR A 317 -4.91 -31.79 -0.61
N VAL A 318 -4.50 -30.53 -0.83
CA VAL A 318 -4.74 -29.41 0.10
C VAL A 318 -5.22 -28.20 -0.69
N THR A 319 -6.13 -27.41 -0.12
CA THR A 319 -6.62 -26.18 -0.76
C THR A 319 -6.33 -24.97 0.12
N THR A 320 -5.81 -23.89 -0.47
CA THR A 320 -5.51 -22.62 0.22
C THR A 320 -5.82 -21.42 -0.67
N SER A 321 -6.24 -20.32 -0.06
CA SER A 321 -6.41 -19.00 -0.71
C SER A 321 -5.56 -17.91 -0.07
N LEU A 322 -4.63 -18.30 0.82
CA LEU A 322 -3.91 -17.39 1.72
C LEU A 322 -2.47 -17.12 1.26
N LEU A 323 -2.04 -17.70 0.13
CA LEU A 323 -0.72 -17.41 -0.43
C LEU A 323 -0.64 -15.93 -0.82
N SER A 324 0.39 -15.23 -0.32
CA SER A 324 0.66 -13.84 -0.63
C SER A 324 1.04 -13.64 -2.10
N GLY A 325 1.04 -12.39 -2.59
CA GLY A 325 1.57 -12.09 -3.92
C GLY A 325 3.07 -12.38 -4.02
N GLY A 326 3.51 -13.08 -5.06
CA GLY A 326 4.89 -13.50 -5.25
C GLY A 326 5.05 -14.90 -5.84
N VAL A 327 6.28 -15.40 -5.84
CA VAL A 327 6.58 -16.79 -6.24
C VAL A 327 6.82 -17.60 -4.96
N HIS A 328 6.05 -18.68 -4.81
CA HIS A 328 6.10 -19.62 -3.70
C HIS A 328 6.71 -20.94 -4.16
N SER A 329 7.53 -21.57 -3.33
CA SER A 329 8.19 -22.85 -3.67
C SER A 329 7.51 -23.97 -2.91
N VAL A 330 6.45 -24.52 -3.51
CA VAL A 330 5.59 -25.50 -2.86
C VAL A 330 6.14 -26.91 -3.04
N THR A 331 6.21 -27.68 -1.96
CA THR A 331 6.59 -29.09 -1.97
C THR A 331 5.54 -29.95 -1.29
N ALA A 332 5.45 -31.21 -1.69
CA ALA A 332 4.67 -32.23 -1.03
C ALA A 332 5.61 -33.32 -0.50
N GLU A 333 5.49 -33.61 0.79
CA GLU A 333 6.37 -34.51 1.54
C GLU A 333 5.55 -35.67 2.10
N TYR A 334 5.82 -36.86 1.61
CA TYR A 334 5.32 -38.11 2.17
C TYR A 334 6.41 -38.70 3.09
N GLY A 335 6.13 -38.76 4.39
CA GLY A 335 7.11 -39.16 5.41
C GLY A 335 7.49 -40.64 5.41
N GLY A 336 6.72 -41.48 4.70
CA GLY A 336 6.90 -42.93 4.72
C GLY A 336 6.44 -43.58 6.02
N ARG A 337 6.72 -44.89 6.14
CA ARG A 337 6.47 -45.72 7.32
C ARG A 337 7.58 -46.77 7.45
N PRO A 338 7.68 -47.55 8.55
CA PRO A 338 8.85 -48.40 8.79
C PRO A 338 9.31 -49.28 7.61
N ASN A 339 8.39 -49.78 6.78
CA ASN A 339 8.67 -50.63 5.62
C ASN A 339 8.55 -49.92 4.24
N ILE A 340 8.27 -48.61 4.21
CA ILE A 340 8.20 -47.78 2.99
C ILE A 340 9.02 -46.50 3.20
N THR A 341 10.01 -46.28 2.35
CA THR A 341 10.79 -45.04 2.36
C THR A 341 9.96 -43.88 1.78
N GLY A 342 9.87 -42.79 2.54
CA GLY A 342 9.18 -41.56 2.13
C GLY A 342 9.82 -40.89 0.91
N SER A 343 9.12 -39.90 0.36
CA SER A 343 9.61 -39.10 -0.78
C SER A 343 9.10 -37.67 -0.72
N VAL A 344 9.82 -36.77 -1.39
CA VAL A 344 9.47 -35.35 -1.50
C VAL A 344 9.37 -34.99 -2.98
N SER A 345 8.36 -34.22 -3.37
CA SER A 345 8.26 -33.69 -4.72
C SER A 345 9.40 -32.72 -5.02
N SER A 346 9.68 -32.47 -6.30
CA SER A 346 10.40 -31.25 -6.67
C SER A 346 9.62 -30.00 -6.23
N GLY A 347 10.33 -28.88 -6.05
CA GLY A 347 9.70 -27.60 -5.75
C GLY A 347 8.87 -27.10 -6.92
N LEU A 348 7.56 -26.96 -6.71
CA LEU A 348 6.64 -26.34 -7.64
C LEU A 348 6.64 -24.82 -7.40
N ALA A 349 7.12 -24.06 -8.39
CA ALA A 349 7.06 -22.59 -8.35
C ALA A 349 5.62 -22.11 -8.60
N GLN A 350 4.85 -21.87 -7.55
CA GLN A 350 3.52 -21.28 -7.62
C GLN A 350 3.64 -19.76 -7.71
N THR A 351 3.23 -19.18 -8.83
CA THR A 351 3.18 -17.71 -8.98
C THR A 351 1.79 -17.20 -8.57
N VAL A 352 1.76 -16.19 -7.70
CA VAL A 352 0.55 -15.48 -7.26
C VAL A 352 0.65 -14.01 -7.69
N ASN A 353 -0.15 -13.64 -8.68
CA ASN A 353 -0.30 -12.26 -9.13
C ASN A 353 -1.04 -11.42 -8.09
N LYS A 354 -0.74 -10.12 -8.04
CA LYS A 354 -1.48 -9.18 -7.18
C LYS A 354 -2.93 -9.03 -7.66
N ALA A 355 -3.85 -8.85 -6.74
CA ALA A 355 -5.24 -8.53 -7.05
C ALA A 355 -5.39 -7.03 -7.42
N SER A 356 -6.32 -6.71 -8.32
CA SER A 356 -6.74 -5.33 -8.57
C SER A 356 -7.63 -4.83 -7.44
N GLN A 357 -7.75 -3.52 -7.32
CA GLN A 357 -8.59 -2.87 -6.31
C GLN A 357 -9.06 -1.50 -6.80
N SER A 358 -10.13 -0.99 -6.19
CA SER A 358 -10.72 0.31 -6.51
C SER A 358 -10.97 1.14 -5.25
N ILE A 359 -11.06 2.46 -5.42
CA ILE A 359 -11.40 3.42 -4.36
C ILE A 359 -12.85 3.87 -4.55
N THR A 360 -13.63 3.84 -3.47
CA THR A 360 -14.92 4.53 -3.39
C THR A 360 -14.73 5.80 -2.59
N PHE A 361 -14.87 6.96 -3.25
CA PHE A 361 -14.77 8.28 -2.65
C PHE A 361 -16.03 9.10 -2.97
N GLY A 362 -16.80 9.44 -1.93
CA GLY A 362 -18.01 10.26 -2.06
C GLY A 362 -17.66 11.71 -2.38
N THR A 363 -18.50 12.40 -3.16
CA THR A 363 -18.32 13.83 -3.45
C THR A 363 -18.63 14.66 -2.20
N PRO A 364 -17.68 15.46 -1.68
CA PRO A 364 -18.00 16.43 -0.63
C PRO A 364 -19.05 17.42 -1.14
N GLY A 365 -20.01 17.79 -0.29
CA GLY A 365 -20.98 18.84 -0.63
C GLY A 365 -20.30 20.21 -0.70
N ASP A 366 -20.84 21.09 -1.55
CA ASP A 366 -20.37 22.47 -1.70
C ASP A 366 -20.29 23.21 -0.36
N LYS A 367 -19.33 24.13 -0.28
CA LYS A 367 -19.03 24.91 0.92
C LYS A 367 -19.13 26.40 0.64
N VAL A 368 -19.30 27.16 1.72
CA VAL A 368 -19.22 28.61 1.72
C VAL A 368 -17.89 29.01 2.35
N TYR A 369 -17.20 30.00 1.80
CA TYR A 369 -15.97 30.54 2.38
C TYR A 369 -16.22 30.94 3.84
N GLY A 370 -15.31 30.59 4.75
CA GLY A 370 -15.55 30.76 6.18
C GLY A 370 -16.06 29.49 6.88
N ALA A 371 -16.42 28.42 6.18
CA ALA A 371 -16.76 27.17 6.84
C ALA A 371 -15.60 26.61 7.68
N ALA A 372 -15.93 25.94 8.79
CA ALA A 372 -14.95 25.21 9.59
C ALA A 372 -14.34 24.06 8.79
N THR A 373 -13.12 23.64 9.18
CA THR A 373 -12.47 22.44 8.65
C THR A 373 -13.38 21.22 8.80
N PHE A 374 -13.42 20.37 7.77
CA PHE A 374 -14.31 19.20 7.74
C PHE A 374 -13.60 17.94 7.23
N PRO A 375 -14.04 16.74 7.67
CA PRO A 375 -13.40 15.49 7.24
C PRO A 375 -13.91 15.01 5.88
N VAL A 376 -13.08 14.24 5.18
CA VAL A 376 -13.45 13.42 4.02
C VAL A 376 -13.18 11.94 4.28
N THR A 377 -13.96 11.07 3.64
CA THR A 377 -13.85 9.61 3.82
C THR A 377 -13.87 8.89 2.49
N ALA A 378 -13.01 7.88 2.35
CA ALA A 378 -12.94 7.01 1.18
C ALA A 378 -12.52 5.60 1.63
N THR A 379 -12.94 4.58 0.89
CA THR A 379 -12.63 3.17 1.18
C THR A 379 -12.03 2.50 -0.04
N ALA A 380 -11.02 1.66 0.17
CA ALA A 380 -10.48 0.78 -0.88
C ALA A 380 -11.05 -0.63 -0.75
N THR A 381 -11.31 -1.32 -1.86
CA THR A 381 -11.84 -2.71 -1.85
C THR A 381 -10.90 -3.72 -1.20
N SER A 382 -9.62 -3.40 -1.06
CA SER A 382 -8.63 -4.21 -0.34
C SER A 382 -8.68 -4.04 1.19
N GLY A 383 -9.42 -3.05 1.70
CA GLY A 383 -9.38 -2.64 3.10
C GLY A 383 -8.15 -1.83 3.50
N LEU A 384 -7.21 -1.56 2.59
CA LEU A 384 -6.03 -0.74 2.85
C LEU A 384 -6.41 0.74 3.03
N THR A 385 -5.68 1.45 3.91
CA THR A 385 -5.90 2.87 4.20
C THR A 385 -5.73 3.73 2.94
N VAL A 386 -6.68 4.64 2.72
CA VAL A 386 -6.65 5.64 1.65
C VAL A 386 -6.03 6.94 2.16
N THR A 387 -5.19 7.57 1.35
CA THR A 387 -4.60 8.88 1.64
C THR A 387 -5.25 9.97 0.80
N PHE A 388 -5.27 11.20 1.32
CA PHE A 388 -5.89 12.35 0.67
C PHE A 388 -4.86 13.45 0.39
N ALA A 389 -5.03 14.14 -0.73
CA ALA A 389 -4.26 15.33 -1.08
C ALA A 389 -5.16 16.36 -1.77
N SER A 390 -4.90 17.64 -1.53
CA SER A 390 -5.50 18.71 -2.34
C SER A 390 -4.76 18.82 -3.66
N MET A 391 -5.51 18.87 -4.76
CA MET A 391 -5.00 19.21 -6.08
C MET A 391 -5.14 20.70 -6.39
N THR A 392 -5.81 21.45 -5.52
CA THR A 392 -5.99 22.91 -5.59
C THR A 392 -5.62 23.58 -4.26
N PRO A 393 -4.34 23.55 -3.83
CA PRO A 393 -3.91 24.10 -2.54
C PRO A 393 -4.26 25.57 -2.31
N ALA A 394 -4.39 26.35 -3.38
CA ALA A 394 -4.80 27.76 -3.34
C ALA A 394 -6.27 27.94 -2.93
N VAL A 395 -7.12 26.92 -3.10
CA VAL A 395 -8.55 26.95 -2.75
C VAL A 395 -8.81 26.18 -1.46
N CYS A 396 -8.15 25.04 -1.26
CA CYS A 396 -8.31 24.20 -0.08
C CYS A 396 -7.04 23.40 0.19
N THR A 397 -6.73 23.15 1.47
CA THR A 397 -5.62 22.29 1.89
C THR A 397 -6.15 21.01 2.54
N VAL A 398 -5.33 19.96 2.54
CA VAL A 398 -5.67 18.67 3.16
C VAL A 398 -4.56 18.28 4.13
N SER A 399 -4.93 17.98 5.37
CA SER A 399 -4.04 17.40 6.38
C SER A 399 -4.68 16.14 6.96
N GLY A 400 -4.05 14.99 6.77
CA GLY A 400 -4.67 13.69 7.06
C GLY A 400 -5.91 13.46 6.20
N ASN A 401 -7.08 13.42 6.84
CA ASN A 401 -8.39 13.35 6.17
C ASN A 401 -9.22 14.63 6.33
N SER A 402 -8.60 15.72 6.77
CA SER A 402 -9.26 16.97 7.11
C SER A 402 -9.00 18.02 6.03
N VAL A 403 -10.08 18.61 5.50
CA VAL A 403 -10.04 19.65 4.45
C VAL A 403 -10.27 21.01 5.09
N SER A 404 -9.33 21.94 4.86
CA SER A 404 -9.44 23.34 5.27
C SER A 404 -9.57 24.24 4.05
N LEU A 405 -10.48 25.20 4.09
CA LEU A 405 -10.68 26.17 2.99
C LEU A 405 -9.61 27.27 3.03
N VAL A 406 -9.25 27.80 1.88
CA VAL A 406 -8.26 28.88 1.70
C VAL A 406 -8.83 30.03 0.87
N ALA A 407 -9.61 29.73 -0.16
CA ALA A 407 -10.28 30.69 -1.03
C ALA A 407 -11.61 30.13 -1.57
N ASN A 408 -12.46 30.99 -2.14
CA ASN A 408 -13.57 30.57 -2.98
C ASN A 408 -13.06 30.07 -4.34
N GLY A 409 -13.85 29.24 -5.02
CA GLY A 409 -13.46 28.58 -6.27
C GLY A 409 -13.67 27.07 -6.22
N SER A 410 -12.99 26.36 -7.12
CA SER A 410 -13.12 24.90 -7.26
C SER A 410 -12.09 24.18 -6.39
N CYS A 411 -12.55 23.45 -5.38
CA CYS A 411 -11.69 22.62 -4.53
C CYS A 411 -11.68 21.17 -5.05
N MET A 412 -10.50 20.68 -5.44
CA MET A 412 -10.31 19.30 -5.90
C MET A 412 -9.46 18.51 -4.91
N VAL A 413 -10.03 17.42 -4.40
CA VAL A 413 -9.37 16.48 -3.48
C VAL A 413 -9.17 15.15 -4.18
N ARG A 414 -7.95 14.60 -4.10
CA ARG A 414 -7.60 13.28 -4.62
C ARG A 414 -7.52 12.26 -3.48
N ALA A 415 -8.19 11.14 -3.65
CA ALA A 415 -8.01 9.94 -2.84
C ALA A 415 -7.08 8.95 -3.57
N SER A 416 -6.04 8.46 -2.87
CA SER A 416 -5.01 7.57 -3.43
C SER A 416 -4.78 6.33 -2.55
N GLN A 417 -4.45 5.20 -3.19
CA GLN A 417 -4.10 3.96 -2.50
C GLN A 417 -2.99 3.25 -3.28
N ALA A 418 -1.83 3.03 -2.65
CA ALA A 418 -0.59 2.60 -3.32
C ALA A 418 -0.45 1.08 -3.55
N GLY A 419 -1.37 0.28 -3.02
CA GLY A 419 -1.28 -1.18 -2.98
C GLY A 419 -0.37 -1.70 -1.87
N ASN A 420 -0.03 -2.99 -1.96
CA ASN A 420 0.95 -3.65 -1.10
C ASN A 420 1.51 -4.89 -1.85
N SER A 421 2.02 -5.90 -1.12
CA SER A 421 2.48 -7.16 -1.72
C SER A 421 1.37 -7.95 -2.42
N ASN A 422 0.11 -7.80 -1.99
CA ASN A 422 -1.02 -8.58 -2.45
C ASN A 422 -1.92 -7.84 -3.44
N TYR A 423 -1.91 -6.51 -3.44
CA TYR A 423 -2.76 -5.68 -4.32
C TYR A 423 -1.95 -4.66 -5.12
N TYR A 424 -2.32 -4.43 -6.40
CA TYR A 424 -1.80 -3.32 -7.21
C TYR A 424 -2.34 -1.97 -6.71
N SER A 425 -1.65 -0.86 -6.93
CA SER A 425 -2.19 0.47 -6.62
C SER A 425 -3.57 0.68 -7.27
N ALA A 426 -4.53 1.21 -6.52
CA ALA A 426 -5.82 1.58 -7.09
C ALA A 426 -5.67 2.84 -7.96
N ALA A 427 -6.52 2.98 -8.98
CA ALA A 427 -6.61 4.24 -9.72
C ALA A 427 -7.05 5.38 -8.78
N ASN A 428 -6.39 6.52 -8.87
CA ASN A 428 -6.73 7.70 -8.07
C ASN A 428 -8.16 8.16 -8.38
N VAL A 429 -8.90 8.55 -7.35
CA VAL A 429 -10.25 9.10 -7.51
C VAL A 429 -10.25 10.54 -7.05
N GLU A 430 -10.60 11.45 -7.94
CA GLU A 430 -10.68 12.88 -7.67
C GLU A 430 -12.14 13.30 -7.50
N ARG A 431 -12.37 14.18 -6.53
CA ARG A 431 -13.66 14.81 -6.28
C ARG A 431 -13.49 16.30 -6.20
N THR A 432 -14.37 16.98 -6.92
CA THR A 432 -14.40 18.43 -7.01
C THR A 432 -15.73 18.91 -6.44
N PHE A 433 -15.65 19.95 -5.62
CA PHE A 433 -16.81 20.65 -5.09
C PHE A 433 -16.55 22.16 -5.09
N SER A 434 -17.61 22.95 -5.08
CA SER A 434 -17.54 24.40 -5.15
C SER A 434 -17.39 24.99 -3.76
N VAL A 435 -16.48 25.95 -3.63
CA VAL A 435 -16.40 26.87 -2.49
C VAL A 435 -16.95 28.21 -2.97
N THR A 436 -18.14 28.56 -2.52
CA THR A 436 -18.80 29.83 -2.85
C THR A 436 -18.28 30.96 -1.98
N CYS A 437 -18.43 32.20 -2.44
CA CYS A 437 -18.19 33.37 -1.61
C CYS A 437 -19.19 33.40 -0.42
N ALA A 438 -18.87 34.17 0.61
CA ALA A 438 -19.77 34.41 1.74
C ALA A 438 -20.26 35.86 1.75
N ASP A 439 -21.52 36.10 2.11
CA ASP A 439 -22.08 37.45 2.26
C ASP A 439 -21.42 38.22 3.41
N SER A 440 -20.91 37.51 4.42
CA SER A 440 -20.14 38.07 5.52
C SER A 440 -18.91 37.23 5.81
N VAL A 441 -17.75 37.88 5.98
CA VAL A 441 -16.49 37.25 6.34
C VAL A 441 -15.88 37.96 7.54
N VAL A 442 -15.62 37.20 8.61
CA VAL A 442 -14.93 37.71 9.80
C VAL A 442 -13.42 37.47 9.68
N VAL A 443 -12.64 38.55 9.72
CA VAL A 443 -11.18 38.55 9.81
C VAL A 443 -10.79 38.20 11.24
N ASN A 444 -9.92 37.21 11.42
CA ASN A 444 -9.51 36.74 12.74
C ASN A 444 -7.99 36.62 12.91
N SER A 445 -7.24 37.25 12.00
CA SER A 445 -5.78 37.19 11.97
C SER A 445 -5.20 38.51 11.50
N THR A 446 -4.10 38.93 12.15
CA THR A 446 -3.28 40.08 11.73
C THR A 446 -2.28 39.75 10.63
N ALA A 447 -2.19 38.48 10.22
CA ALA A 447 -1.34 38.09 9.10
C ALA A 447 -1.79 38.79 7.81
N ASP A 448 -0.83 39.15 6.96
CA ASP A 448 -1.11 39.87 5.72
C ASP A 448 -1.85 39.03 4.66
N SER A 449 -1.62 37.72 4.63
CA SER A 449 -2.22 36.81 3.65
C SER A 449 -2.60 35.46 4.28
N GLY A 450 -3.55 34.78 3.65
CA GLY A 450 -4.06 33.49 4.10
C GLY A 450 -5.56 33.49 4.35
N TYR A 451 -6.04 32.39 4.93
CA TYR A 451 -7.45 32.21 5.25
C TYR A 451 -7.90 33.18 6.35
N ARG A 452 -8.99 33.90 6.11
CA ARG A 452 -9.58 34.89 7.06
C ARG A 452 -8.60 35.96 7.56
N THR A 453 -7.59 36.30 6.77
CA THR A 453 -6.90 37.60 6.89
C THR A 453 -7.72 38.69 6.21
N LEU A 454 -7.41 39.97 6.44
CA LEU A 454 -8.11 41.07 5.76
C LEU A 454 -8.04 40.93 4.22
N ARG A 455 -6.85 40.66 3.69
CA ARG A 455 -6.64 40.41 2.26
C ARG A 455 -7.44 39.21 1.76
N GLY A 456 -7.43 38.10 2.51
CA GLY A 456 -8.20 36.91 2.18
C GLY A 456 -9.70 37.15 2.22
N ALA A 457 -10.18 37.91 3.20
CA ALA A 457 -11.59 38.23 3.36
C ALA A 457 -12.11 39.12 2.23
N VAL A 458 -11.42 40.22 1.92
CA VAL A 458 -11.77 41.11 0.80
C VAL A 458 -11.76 40.35 -0.54
N ALA A 459 -10.80 39.45 -0.75
CA ALA A 459 -10.74 38.65 -1.96
C ALA A 459 -11.90 37.65 -2.10
N ASN A 460 -12.44 37.12 -0.99
CA ASN A 460 -13.36 35.97 -1.00
C ASN A 460 -14.82 36.29 -0.60
N VAL A 461 -15.10 37.46 -0.03
CA VAL A 461 -16.46 37.94 0.26
C VAL A 461 -17.28 38.08 -1.04
N CYS A 462 -18.59 37.89 -0.99
CA CYS A 462 -19.45 38.14 -2.15
C CYS A 462 -19.45 39.63 -2.52
N ALA A 463 -19.75 39.95 -3.79
CA ALA A 463 -19.93 41.34 -4.19
C ALA A 463 -21.13 41.94 -3.41
N GLY A 464 -20.91 43.09 -2.77
CA GLY A 464 -21.86 43.72 -1.86
C GLY A 464 -21.85 43.15 -0.43
N GLY A 465 -20.99 42.18 -0.14
CA GLY A 465 -20.87 41.59 1.19
C GLY A 465 -20.01 42.40 2.16
N THR A 466 -20.00 41.96 3.42
CA THR A 466 -19.35 42.67 4.53
C THR A 466 -18.13 41.89 5.05
N VAL A 467 -17.02 42.60 5.20
CA VAL A 467 -15.83 42.13 5.92
C VAL A 467 -15.83 42.78 7.29
N SER A 468 -15.93 41.97 8.35
CA SER A 468 -15.87 42.43 9.75
C SER A 468 -14.68 41.81 10.48
N PHE A 469 -14.43 42.20 11.73
CA PHE A 469 -13.26 41.77 12.49
C PHE A 469 -13.65 41.09 13.79
N ASP A 470 -12.93 40.03 14.13
CA ASP A 470 -13.06 39.34 15.41
C ASP A 470 -12.56 40.25 16.54
N ALA A 471 -13.27 40.26 17.67
CA ALA A 471 -12.91 41.07 18.84
C ALA A 471 -11.51 40.76 19.40
N ALA A 472 -10.95 39.58 19.11
CA ALA A 472 -9.57 39.25 19.42
C ALA A 472 -8.55 40.20 18.75
N LEU A 473 -8.94 40.92 17.68
CA LEU A 473 -8.10 41.88 16.98
C LEU A 473 -8.15 43.29 17.57
N ASP A 474 -8.94 43.53 18.62
CA ASP A 474 -8.99 44.83 19.29
C ASP A 474 -7.59 45.25 19.80
N ASN A 475 -7.27 46.53 19.59
CA ASN A 475 -5.98 47.18 19.85
C ASN A 475 -4.79 46.59 19.07
N GLN A 476 -5.03 45.88 17.97
CA GLN A 476 -3.97 45.33 17.12
C GLN A 476 -3.72 46.18 15.87
N THR A 477 -2.70 45.79 15.11
CA THR A 477 -2.41 46.35 13.79
C THR A 477 -2.23 45.25 12.77
N ILE A 478 -2.97 45.32 11.67
CA ILE A 478 -2.77 44.50 10.49
C ILE A 478 -1.71 45.18 9.63
N ALA A 479 -0.51 44.62 9.57
CA ALA A 479 0.58 45.15 8.77
C ALA A 479 0.57 44.51 7.38
N LEU A 480 0.48 45.34 6.34
CA LEU A 480 0.54 44.87 4.95
C LEU A 480 2.00 44.72 4.52
N THR A 481 2.38 43.52 4.10
CA THR A 481 3.74 43.20 3.65
C THR A 481 3.80 42.71 2.21
N SER A 482 2.68 42.26 1.63
CA SER A 482 2.58 41.79 0.24
C SER A 482 1.92 42.83 -0.69
N GLY A 483 2.07 44.12 -0.38
CA GLY A 483 1.54 45.21 -1.19
C GLY A 483 0.07 45.55 -0.90
N GLN A 484 -0.55 46.33 -1.78
CA GLN A 484 -1.91 46.86 -1.57
C GLN A 484 -2.99 45.78 -1.66
N ILE A 485 -4.14 46.02 -1.03
CA ILE A 485 -5.33 45.19 -1.17
C ILE A 485 -6.17 45.74 -2.32
N ALA A 486 -6.24 44.99 -3.42
CA ALA A 486 -7.08 45.35 -4.55
C ALA A 486 -8.56 45.08 -4.23
N ILE A 487 -9.40 46.09 -4.44
CA ILE A 487 -10.85 46.00 -4.31
C ILE A 487 -11.45 46.04 -5.72
N THR A 488 -11.84 44.86 -6.20
CA THR A 488 -12.34 44.63 -7.57
C THR A 488 -13.84 44.39 -7.63
N LYS A 489 -14.51 44.45 -6.47
CA LYS A 489 -15.95 44.25 -6.29
C LYS A 489 -16.46 45.10 -5.14
N THR A 490 -17.76 45.40 -5.16
CA THR A 490 -18.41 46.14 -4.09
C THR A 490 -18.18 45.43 -2.76
N VAL A 491 -17.78 46.17 -1.73
CA VAL A 491 -17.52 45.61 -0.40
C VAL A 491 -17.73 46.67 0.68
N THR A 492 -18.25 46.22 1.82
CA THR A 492 -18.24 46.99 3.07
C THR A 492 -17.17 46.41 3.98
N ILE A 493 -16.22 47.24 4.41
CA ILE A 493 -15.21 46.90 5.42
C ILE A 493 -15.64 47.58 6.72
N ASP A 494 -16.21 46.78 7.62
CA ASP A 494 -16.84 47.19 8.86
C ASP A 494 -15.86 46.96 10.03
N GLY A 495 -15.15 48.02 10.40
CA GLY A 495 -14.16 48.04 11.47
C GLY A 495 -14.78 48.13 12.87
N PRO A 496 -14.07 47.68 13.91
CA PRO A 496 -14.60 47.68 15.28
C PRO A 496 -14.61 49.08 15.96
N GLY A 497 -14.07 50.10 15.29
CA GLY A 497 -13.82 51.46 15.80
C GLY A 497 -12.38 51.91 15.46
N ALA A 498 -12.21 53.16 15.02
CA ALA A 498 -10.89 53.66 14.59
C ALA A 498 -9.84 53.58 15.71
N GLU A 499 -10.26 53.74 16.96
CA GLU A 499 -9.44 53.62 18.16
C GLU A 499 -9.00 52.18 18.46
N LYS A 500 -9.65 51.17 17.86
CA LYS A 500 -9.43 49.75 18.18
C LYS A 500 -8.58 49.03 17.17
N LEU A 501 -8.69 49.30 15.87
CA LEU A 501 -7.97 48.51 14.87
C LEU A 501 -7.32 49.39 13.82
N ALA A 502 -6.02 49.19 13.64
CA ALA A 502 -5.27 49.82 12.57
C ALA A 502 -4.94 48.84 11.44
N VAL A 503 -5.02 49.31 10.20
CA VAL A 503 -4.41 48.69 9.02
C VAL A 503 -3.27 49.59 8.58
N SER A 504 -2.07 49.03 8.48
CA SER A 504 -0.85 49.78 8.22
C SER A 504 -0.18 49.35 6.92
N GLY A 505 0.06 50.29 6.02
CA GLY A 505 0.89 50.08 4.82
C GLY A 505 2.39 50.01 5.10
N GLY A 506 2.80 50.30 6.34
CA GLY A 506 4.17 50.14 6.84
C GLY A 506 5.20 51.09 6.21
N GLY A 507 4.75 52.17 5.55
CA GLY A 507 5.59 53.08 4.79
C GLY A 507 6.09 52.47 3.47
N ALA A 508 5.55 51.33 3.05
CA ALA A 508 6.02 50.58 1.89
C ALA A 508 4.94 50.31 0.84
N SER A 509 3.67 50.39 1.22
CA SER A 509 2.56 50.06 0.32
C SER A 509 1.34 50.92 0.57
N ARG A 510 0.57 51.15 -0.50
CA ARG A 510 -0.82 51.59 -0.42
C ARG A 510 -1.63 50.56 0.35
N ILE A 511 -2.66 50.99 1.07
CA ILE A 511 -3.51 50.05 1.82
C ILE A 511 -4.57 49.44 0.90
N PHE A 512 -5.45 50.26 0.32
CA PHE A 512 -6.52 49.82 -0.57
C PHE A 512 -6.42 50.47 -1.95
N ALA A 513 -6.71 49.71 -3.00
CA ALA A 513 -6.83 50.20 -4.36
C ALA A 513 -8.15 49.75 -4.97
N GLY A 514 -9.07 50.70 -5.15
CA GLY A 514 -10.38 50.52 -5.77
C GLY A 514 -10.32 50.54 -7.29
N SER A 515 -11.08 49.65 -7.91
CA SER A 515 -11.26 49.62 -9.37
C SER A 515 -12.31 50.65 -9.81
N GLU A 516 -12.23 51.06 -11.08
CA GLU A 516 -13.18 52.02 -11.69
C GLU A 516 -14.64 51.59 -11.46
N GLY A 517 -15.47 52.51 -10.98
CA GLY A 517 -16.91 52.31 -10.79
C GLY A 517 -17.31 51.33 -9.68
N ILE A 518 -16.37 50.76 -8.93
CA ILE A 518 -16.65 49.83 -7.84
C ILE A 518 -16.86 50.61 -6.53
N PRO A 519 -18.05 50.51 -5.90
CA PRO A 519 -18.31 51.15 -4.61
C PRO A 519 -17.55 50.50 -3.46
N ILE A 520 -16.99 51.32 -2.57
CA ILE A 520 -16.28 50.88 -1.37
C ILE A 520 -16.84 51.60 -0.16
N THR A 521 -17.15 50.86 0.90
CA THR A 521 -17.50 51.44 2.20
C THR A 521 -16.46 51.00 3.23
N ILE A 522 -15.91 51.97 3.97
CA ILE A 522 -14.99 51.73 5.07
C ILE A 522 -15.53 52.43 6.30
N ASP A 523 -15.72 51.67 7.38
CA ASP A 523 -16.20 52.18 8.66
C ASP A 523 -15.23 51.80 9.78
N GLY A 524 -15.03 52.71 10.74
CA GLY A 524 -14.41 52.35 12.02
C GLY A 524 -12.99 51.77 11.97
N LEU A 525 -12.10 52.25 11.08
CA LEU A 525 -10.71 51.79 11.00
C LEU A 525 -9.71 52.94 11.08
N THR A 526 -8.54 52.68 11.68
CA THR A 526 -7.34 53.51 11.48
C THR A 526 -6.55 53.00 10.27
N LEU A 527 -6.40 53.80 9.23
CA LEU A 527 -5.56 53.54 8.06
C LEU A 527 -4.30 54.40 8.13
N ARG A 528 -3.14 53.79 8.37
CA ARG A 528 -1.92 54.54 8.67
C ARG A 528 -0.68 54.08 7.93
N ASN A 529 0.30 54.97 7.82
CA ASN A 529 1.58 54.70 7.18
C ASN A 529 1.42 54.06 5.79
N GLY A 530 0.34 54.38 5.08
CA GLY A 530 0.15 54.00 3.69
C GLY A 530 1.13 54.78 2.81
N TYR A 531 1.68 54.12 1.79
CA TYR A 531 2.71 54.73 0.95
C TYR A 531 2.56 54.33 -0.51
N THR A 532 2.62 55.29 -1.41
CA THR A 532 2.71 55.01 -2.85
C THR A 532 3.58 56.03 -3.57
N SER A 533 4.22 55.59 -4.65
CA SER A 533 4.91 56.45 -5.61
C SER A 533 4.27 56.33 -7.00
N ALA A 534 3.03 55.83 -7.07
CA ALA A 534 2.30 55.68 -8.31
C ALA A 534 1.50 56.96 -8.62
N TYR A 535 1.39 57.26 -9.92
CA TYR A 535 0.74 58.46 -10.47
C TYR A 535 -0.72 58.67 -10.07
N ASP A 536 -1.39 57.59 -9.68
CA ASP A 536 -2.78 57.57 -9.26
C ASP A 536 -2.97 58.03 -7.80
N GLY A 537 -1.89 58.14 -7.01
CA GLY A 537 -1.91 58.74 -5.68
C GLY A 537 -2.55 57.87 -4.60
N GLY A 538 -2.89 58.49 -3.44
CA GLY A 538 -3.60 57.82 -2.35
C GLY A 538 -2.71 56.88 -1.57
N GLY A 539 -2.00 57.41 -0.55
CA GLY A 539 -1.15 56.58 0.31
C GLY A 539 -1.96 55.53 1.07
N ALA A 540 -3.15 55.86 1.57
CA ALA A 540 -4.06 54.87 2.16
C ALA A 540 -4.95 54.25 1.08
N ILE A 541 -5.72 55.09 0.37
CA ILE A 541 -6.76 54.65 -0.55
C ILE A 541 -6.61 55.35 -1.88
N TYR A 542 -6.57 54.57 -2.94
CA TYR A 542 -6.93 55.04 -4.27
C TYR A 542 -8.33 54.55 -4.60
N ALA A 543 -9.22 55.44 -5.04
CA ALA A 543 -10.57 55.11 -5.45
C ALA A 543 -10.93 55.75 -6.80
N ALA A 544 -11.37 54.90 -7.73
CA ALA A 544 -11.90 55.29 -9.04
C ALA A 544 -13.41 54.99 -9.16
N GLY A 545 -14.10 54.78 -8.04
CA GLY A 545 -15.54 54.54 -7.94
C GLY A 545 -16.09 55.19 -6.67
N PRO A 546 -17.40 55.08 -6.38
CA PRO A 546 -17.99 55.67 -5.19
C PRO A 546 -17.28 55.21 -3.91
N LEU A 547 -16.99 56.13 -3.00
CA LEU A 547 -16.30 55.82 -1.74
C LEU A 547 -17.07 56.45 -0.57
N THR A 548 -17.35 55.64 0.44
CA THR A 548 -17.92 56.10 1.71
C THR A 548 -16.97 55.74 2.84
N ILE A 549 -16.61 56.74 3.63
CA ILE A 549 -15.74 56.61 4.80
C ILE A 549 -16.49 57.18 6.01
N THR A 550 -16.64 56.38 7.05
CA THR A 550 -17.28 56.80 8.30
C THR A 550 -16.42 56.42 9.51
N GLY A 551 -16.44 57.25 10.55
CA GLY A 551 -15.87 56.92 11.86
C GLY A 551 -14.40 56.46 11.84
N SER A 552 -13.62 56.87 10.84
CA SER A 552 -12.29 56.32 10.54
C SER A 552 -11.17 57.33 10.83
N SER A 553 -9.92 56.88 10.84
CA SER A 553 -8.76 57.77 11.01
C SER A 553 -7.66 57.46 9.98
N PHE A 554 -7.12 58.49 9.34
CA PHE A 554 -6.06 58.41 8.34
C PHE A 554 -4.83 59.12 8.86
N ILE A 555 -3.78 58.36 9.20
CA ILE A 555 -2.63 58.89 9.92
C ILE A 555 -1.34 58.66 9.14
N SER A 556 -0.58 59.72 8.86
CA SER A 556 0.76 59.63 8.28
C SER A 556 0.82 58.83 6.98
N ASN A 557 -0.21 58.94 6.15
CA ASN A 557 -0.19 58.35 4.81
C ASN A 557 0.52 59.31 3.85
N MET A 558 1.29 58.72 2.93
CA MET A 558 2.21 59.47 2.09
C MET A 558 2.09 59.08 0.63
N VAL A 559 2.08 60.07 -0.25
CA VAL A 559 2.40 59.90 -1.68
C VAL A 559 3.76 60.51 -1.92
N ALA A 560 4.74 59.70 -2.34
CA ALA A 560 6.06 60.15 -2.72
C ALA A 560 6.16 60.44 -4.24
N SER A 561 7.08 61.33 -4.60
CA SER A 561 7.32 61.83 -5.97
C SER A 561 7.32 60.74 -7.06
N ALA A 562 6.44 60.89 -8.06
CA ALA A 562 6.40 60.15 -9.32
C ALA A 562 6.62 61.06 -10.56
N GLY A 563 6.67 62.39 -10.41
CA GLY A 563 6.92 63.38 -11.46
C GLY A 563 6.18 64.71 -11.25
N ASP A 564 6.40 65.67 -12.15
CA ASP A 564 5.85 67.05 -12.07
C ASP A 564 4.34 67.15 -12.44
N SER A 565 3.65 66.02 -12.68
CA SER A 565 2.25 65.97 -13.11
C SER A 565 1.33 65.16 -12.19
N ASP A 566 1.82 64.82 -11.00
CA ASP A 566 1.21 63.79 -10.16
C ASP A 566 -0.04 64.29 -9.44
N ARG A 567 -1.16 63.65 -9.75
CA ARG A 567 -2.48 63.92 -9.16
C ARG A 567 -2.68 62.92 -8.03
N GLY A 568 -2.68 63.34 -6.76
CA GLY A 568 -2.89 62.35 -5.71
C GLY A 568 -2.76 62.80 -4.28
N GLY A 569 -3.83 62.59 -3.50
CA GLY A 569 -3.88 62.99 -2.11
C GLY A 569 -3.10 62.05 -1.21
N GLY A 570 -2.50 62.58 -0.14
CA GLY A 570 -1.58 61.83 0.72
C GLY A 570 -2.26 60.64 1.41
N ALA A 571 -3.52 60.82 1.83
CA ALA A 571 -4.35 59.73 2.34
C ALA A 571 -5.22 59.12 1.26
N VAL A 572 -6.09 59.92 0.64
CA VAL A 572 -7.09 59.47 -0.32
C VAL A 572 -6.92 60.21 -1.63
N SER A 573 -6.82 59.43 -2.71
CA SER A 573 -6.91 59.95 -4.07
C SER A 573 -8.20 59.44 -4.70
N PHE A 574 -9.08 60.36 -5.08
CA PHE A 574 -10.38 60.10 -5.69
C PHE A 574 -10.37 60.61 -7.13
N ALA A 575 -10.23 59.69 -8.09
CA ALA A 575 -9.97 60.00 -9.49
C ALA A 575 -10.68 59.02 -10.44
N GLY A 576 -12.01 58.95 -10.33
CA GLY A 576 -12.84 58.18 -11.26
C GLY A 576 -13.18 58.96 -12.53
N ASN A 577 -13.67 58.28 -13.57
CA ASN A 577 -13.98 58.91 -14.85
C ASN A 577 -15.43 59.42 -14.99
N ASN A 578 -16.31 59.16 -14.01
CA ASN A 578 -17.77 59.39 -14.11
C ASN A 578 -18.38 60.26 -12.99
N HIS A 579 -17.70 61.31 -12.51
CA HIS A 579 -18.23 62.23 -11.48
C HIS A 579 -18.87 61.52 -10.27
N TYR A 580 -18.17 60.53 -9.69
CA TYR A 580 -18.69 59.79 -8.55
C TYR A 580 -18.72 60.64 -7.27
N THR A 581 -19.38 60.12 -6.24
CA THR A 581 -19.44 60.75 -4.91
C THR A 581 -18.44 60.14 -3.94
N LEU A 582 -17.69 61.00 -3.25
CA LEU A 582 -16.92 60.70 -2.05
C LEU A 582 -17.69 61.23 -0.83
N VAL A 583 -18.08 60.35 0.07
CA VAL A 583 -18.74 60.69 1.34
C VAL A 583 -17.80 60.41 2.49
N ILE A 584 -17.55 61.41 3.33
CA ILE A 584 -16.69 61.29 4.51
C ILE A 584 -17.41 61.90 5.70
N ARG A 585 -17.65 61.10 6.75
CA ARG A 585 -18.32 61.56 7.98
C ARG A 585 -17.58 61.15 9.24
N GLY A 586 -17.50 62.04 10.23
CA GLY A 586 -16.93 61.72 11.55
C GLY A 586 -15.53 61.13 11.50
N THR A 587 -14.71 61.58 10.54
CA THR A 587 -13.40 60.99 10.20
C THR A 587 -12.29 61.95 10.55
N SER A 588 -11.07 61.44 10.74
CA SER A 588 -9.87 62.28 10.95
C SER A 588 -8.78 61.99 9.92
N PHE A 589 -8.15 63.04 9.40
CA PHE A 589 -6.99 63.01 8.52
C PHE A 589 -5.84 63.76 9.21
N LEU A 590 -4.89 63.02 9.75
CA LEU A 590 -3.83 63.51 10.60
C LEU A 590 -2.45 63.32 9.95
N SER A 591 -1.75 64.42 9.72
CA SER A 591 -0.35 64.40 9.28
C SER A 591 -0.10 63.60 8.00
N ASN A 592 -1.03 63.63 7.05
CA ASN A 592 -0.85 63.01 5.75
C ASN A 592 -0.06 63.94 4.83
N THR A 593 0.70 63.37 3.91
CA THR A 593 1.61 64.11 3.05
C THR A 593 1.44 63.71 1.60
N ALA A 594 1.19 64.69 0.73
CA ALA A 594 1.25 64.52 -0.72
C ALA A 594 2.47 65.25 -1.27
N PHE A 595 3.05 64.74 -2.35
CA PHE A 595 4.13 65.46 -3.03
C PHE A 595 3.61 66.68 -3.81
N TYR A 596 2.42 66.59 -4.44
CA TYR A 596 1.93 67.64 -5.34
C TYR A 596 0.67 68.34 -4.82
N ALA A 597 -0.42 67.59 -4.59
CA ALA A 597 -1.70 68.21 -4.24
C ALA A 597 -2.53 67.39 -3.27
N GLY A 598 -3.25 68.07 -2.38
CA GLY A 598 -4.19 67.44 -1.45
C GLY A 598 -3.48 66.63 -0.37
N GLY A 599 -2.78 67.27 0.57
CA GLY A 599 -1.98 66.55 1.57
C GLY A 599 -2.73 65.43 2.30
N ALA A 600 -4.04 65.59 2.50
CA ALA A 600 -4.95 64.48 2.85
C ALA A 600 -5.76 63.97 1.66
N LEU A 601 -6.54 64.84 1.02
CA LEU A 601 -7.58 64.50 0.06
C LEU A 601 -7.32 65.15 -1.29
N TYR A 602 -7.37 64.34 -2.34
CA TYR A 602 -7.40 64.80 -3.72
C TYR A 602 -8.71 64.38 -4.39
N MET A 603 -9.43 65.37 -4.90
CA MET A 603 -10.63 65.23 -5.71
C MET A 603 -10.31 65.67 -7.14
N GLY A 604 -10.22 64.72 -8.07
CA GLY A 604 -9.94 65.03 -9.47
C GLY A 604 -11.17 65.38 -10.32
N ASN A 605 -12.36 64.99 -9.86
CA ASN A 605 -13.68 65.39 -10.33
C ASN A 605 -14.76 64.79 -9.40
N GLY A 606 -16.03 65.18 -9.59
CA GLY A 606 -17.18 64.55 -8.95
C GLY A 606 -17.68 65.34 -7.75
N THR A 607 -18.31 64.65 -6.79
CA THR A 607 -18.93 65.31 -5.63
C THR A 607 -18.28 64.86 -4.32
N LEU A 608 -17.90 65.83 -3.48
CA LEU A 608 -17.44 65.62 -2.12
C LEU A 608 -18.52 66.02 -1.11
N ASP A 609 -18.90 65.09 -0.23
CA ASP A 609 -19.68 65.35 0.98
C ASP A 609 -18.78 65.12 2.19
N LEU A 610 -18.43 66.20 2.88
CA LEU A 610 -17.50 66.20 4.01
C LEU A 610 -18.19 66.76 5.25
N ASP A 611 -18.42 65.89 6.22
CA ASP A 611 -19.24 66.19 7.39
C ASP A 611 -18.51 65.80 8.68
N GLU A 612 -18.57 66.67 9.70
CA GLU A 612 -17.99 66.44 11.03
C GLU A 612 -16.56 65.86 11.00
N THR A 613 -15.73 66.32 10.06
CA THR A 613 -14.41 65.74 9.80
C THR A 613 -13.29 66.67 10.28
N THR A 614 -12.17 66.09 10.70
CA THR A 614 -10.96 66.85 11.07
C THR A 614 -9.82 66.58 10.09
N LEU A 615 -9.30 67.62 9.46
CA LEU A 615 -8.12 67.60 8.61
C LEU A 615 -7.03 68.43 9.30
N SER A 616 -6.10 67.74 9.96
CA SER A 616 -5.09 68.35 10.83
C SER A 616 -3.67 68.03 10.38
N GLY A 617 -2.84 69.07 10.24
CA GLY A 617 -1.40 68.91 10.03
C GLY A 617 -1.02 68.26 8.70
N ASN A 618 -1.88 68.29 7.69
CA ASN A 618 -1.62 67.68 6.40
C ASN A 618 -0.79 68.63 5.52
N THR A 619 0.06 68.06 4.68
CA THR A 619 1.05 68.85 3.93
C THR A 619 1.11 68.42 2.46
N ALA A 620 1.13 69.39 1.54
CA ALA A 620 1.62 69.20 0.19
C ALA A 620 3.06 69.75 0.11
N ALA A 621 4.06 68.91 -0.19
CA ALA A 621 5.48 69.15 0.14
C ALA A 621 6.50 69.04 -1.04
N GLY A 622 6.11 69.37 -2.28
CA GLY A 622 6.93 69.30 -3.50
C GLY A 622 6.97 70.58 -4.36
N PHE A 623 7.09 70.47 -5.69
CA PHE A 623 7.08 71.62 -6.60
C PHE A 623 5.66 71.85 -7.15
N GLY A 624 5.10 73.05 -6.94
CA GLY A 624 3.73 73.38 -7.38
C GLY A 624 2.66 72.88 -6.41
N GLU A 625 2.84 73.08 -5.11
CA GLU A 625 2.06 72.46 -4.02
C GLU A 625 0.67 73.12 -3.83
N LEU A 626 -0.41 72.36 -4.03
CA LEU A 626 -1.77 72.89 -4.02
C LEU A 626 -2.64 72.15 -2.99
N GLY A 627 -3.21 72.86 -2.03
CA GLY A 627 -4.19 72.29 -1.09
C GLY A 627 -3.54 71.42 -0.03
N GLY A 628 -3.15 72.01 1.11
CA GLY A 628 -2.43 71.26 2.15
C GLY A 628 -3.27 70.17 2.80
N ALA A 629 -4.59 70.36 2.90
CA ALA A 629 -5.53 69.30 3.27
C ALA A 629 -6.30 68.77 2.07
N LEU A 630 -6.99 69.65 1.35
CA LEU A 630 -7.92 69.30 0.28
C LEU A 630 -7.53 70.00 -1.02
N TYR A 631 -7.42 69.22 -2.07
CA TYR A 631 -7.37 69.71 -3.44
C TYR A 631 -8.60 69.24 -4.22
N CYS A 632 -9.24 70.17 -4.92
CA CYS A 632 -10.41 69.91 -5.76
C CYS A 632 -10.19 70.53 -7.14
N ASP A 633 -10.14 69.65 -8.14
CA ASP A 633 -10.12 69.97 -9.57
C ASP A 633 -11.47 69.57 -10.17
N ASP A 634 -12.16 70.54 -10.77
CA ASP A 634 -13.49 70.38 -11.37
C ASP A 634 -14.45 69.52 -10.50
N CYS A 635 -14.59 69.86 -9.20
CA CYS A 635 -15.41 69.10 -8.25
C CYS A 635 -16.48 69.97 -7.54
N ASP A 636 -17.64 69.36 -7.30
CA ASP A 636 -18.67 69.91 -6.42
C ASP A 636 -18.41 69.46 -4.98
N PHE A 637 -18.63 70.33 -4.00
CA PHE A 637 -18.47 69.99 -2.60
C PHE A 637 -19.49 70.65 -1.67
N THR A 638 -19.88 69.89 -0.67
CA THR A 638 -20.56 70.37 0.54
C THR A 638 -19.68 70.00 1.73
N ILE A 639 -19.28 71.01 2.50
CA ILE A 639 -18.47 70.85 3.70
C ILE A 639 -19.25 71.43 4.88
N ASP A 640 -19.57 70.61 5.87
CA ASP A 640 -20.27 71.04 7.09
C ASP A 640 -19.56 70.52 8.35
N GLY A 641 -19.60 71.31 9.43
CA GLY A 641 -19.05 70.90 10.73
C GLY A 641 -17.57 70.50 10.74
N THR A 642 -16.80 70.90 9.72
CA THR A 642 -15.46 70.34 9.45
C THR A 642 -14.36 71.30 9.93
N THR A 643 -13.28 70.74 10.44
CA THR A 643 -12.11 71.50 10.92
C THR A 643 -10.90 71.26 10.02
N PHE A 644 -10.35 72.34 9.45
CA PHE A 644 -9.07 72.36 8.75
C PHE A 644 -8.06 73.10 9.62
N THR A 645 -7.12 72.40 10.24
CA THR A 645 -6.15 72.99 11.18
C THR A 645 -4.70 72.67 10.85
N GLY A 646 -3.83 73.67 10.85
CA GLY A 646 -2.38 73.45 10.74
C GLY A 646 -1.93 72.82 9.43
N ASN A 647 -2.70 72.95 8.35
CA ASN A 647 -2.34 72.35 7.06
C ASN A 647 -1.44 73.30 6.25
N GLN A 648 -0.59 72.74 5.39
CA GLN A 648 0.49 73.48 4.72
C GLN A 648 0.60 73.13 3.23
N ALA A 649 0.72 74.14 2.38
CA ALA A 649 1.02 74.03 0.95
C ALA A 649 1.67 75.32 0.42
N THR A 650 2.00 75.38 -0.87
CA THR A 650 2.41 76.61 -1.57
C THR A 650 1.17 77.51 -1.76
N HIS A 651 0.06 76.98 -2.28
CA HIS A 651 -1.20 77.72 -2.41
C HIS A 651 -2.34 76.94 -1.75
N GLY A 652 -3.27 77.65 -1.10
CA GLY A 652 -4.39 77.00 -0.43
C GLY A 652 -3.90 76.13 0.73
N GLY A 653 -3.30 76.73 1.75
CA GLY A 653 -2.69 75.98 2.87
C GLY A 653 -3.65 74.95 3.48
N GLY A 654 -4.94 75.28 3.58
CA GLY A 654 -6.00 74.32 3.84
C GLY A 654 -6.56 73.70 2.56
N ILE A 655 -7.24 74.53 1.77
CA ILE A 655 -8.05 74.09 0.62
C ILE A 655 -7.58 74.80 -0.65
N TYR A 656 -7.50 74.05 -1.76
CA TYR A 656 -7.23 74.60 -3.07
C TYR A 656 -8.29 74.15 -4.09
N LEU A 657 -8.90 75.12 -4.78
CA LEU A 657 -9.97 74.90 -5.75
C LEU A 657 -9.54 75.41 -7.13
N THR A 658 -9.63 74.56 -8.15
CA THR A 658 -9.42 74.92 -9.57
C THR A 658 -10.47 74.27 -10.47
N ALA A 659 -10.89 74.97 -11.53
CA ALA A 659 -11.91 74.48 -12.47
C ALA A 659 -11.67 75.04 -13.88
N THR A 660 -11.90 74.19 -14.89
CA THR A 660 -11.57 74.51 -16.28
C THR A 660 -12.76 74.84 -17.17
N SER A 661 -13.99 74.46 -16.77
CA SER A 661 -15.09 74.47 -17.74
C SER A 661 -16.52 74.69 -17.23
N TRP A 662 -16.84 74.40 -15.96
CA TRP A 662 -18.23 74.49 -15.45
C TRP A 662 -18.33 75.34 -14.19
N ARG A 663 -19.45 76.06 -14.07
CA ARG A 663 -19.77 76.83 -12.86
C ARG A 663 -20.30 75.90 -11.77
N MET A 664 -19.56 75.75 -10.68
CA MET A 664 -19.87 74.86 -9.56
C MET A 664 -20.34 75.68 -8.35
N ASP A 665 -21.47 75.28 -7.75
CA ASP A 665 -22.07 75.95 -6.60
C ASP A 665 -21.72 75.18 -5.32
N ASN A 666 -20.72 75.66 -4.59
CA ASN A 666 -20.11 74.95 -3.47
C ASN A 666 -20.30 75.67 -2.14
N THR A 667 -20.37 74.90 -1.06
CA THR A 667 -20.66 75.43 0.29
C THR A 667 -19.68 74.93 1.35
N ILE A 668 -19.33 75.84 2.26
CA ILE A 668 -18.67 75.52 3.53
C ILE A 668 -19.47 76.16 4.65
N THR A 669 -20.01 75.35 5.55
CA THR A 669 -20.88 75.80 6.64
C THR A 669 -20.41 75.28 7.98
N SER A 670 -20.70 76.02 9.06
CA SER A 670 -20.48 75.58 10.45
C SER A 670 -19.06 75.07 10.74
N SER A 671 -18.07 75.55 9.99
CA SER A 671 -16.73 74.95 9.92
C SER A 671 -15.66 75.84 10.57
N THR A 672 -14.46 75.31 10.74
CA THR A 672 -13.30 76.05 11.24
C THR A 672 -12.10 75.85 10.32
N LEU A 673 -11.52 76.94 9.83
CA LEU A 673 -10.27 76.96 9.06
C LEU A 673 -9.24 77.74 9.86
N GLN A 674 -8.32 77.05 10.53
CA GLN A 674 -7.38 77.67 11.44
C GLN A 674 -5.92 77.28 11.20
N GLU A 675 -4.99 78.21 11.46
CA GLU A 675 -3.55 77.94 11.45
C GLU A 675 -3.03 77.30 10.16
N ASN A 676 -3.75 77.46 9.04
CA ASN A 676 -3.32 76.93 7.76
C ASN A 676 -2.35 77.89 7.07
N ARG A 677 -1.36 77.33 6.37
CA ARG A 677 -0.17 78.07 5.95
C ARG A 677 0.14 77.88 4.46
N ALA A 678 0.23 78.98 3.74
CA ALA A 678 0.67 79.04 2.34
C ALA A 678 2.13 79.54 2.27
N ASP A 679 3.09 78.60 2.21
CA ASP A 679 4.48 78.78 2.67
C ASP A 679 5.55 79.19 1.66
N ALA A 680 5.24 79.15 0.38
CA ALA A 680 6.18 79.56 -0.65
C ALA A 680 6.26 81.09 -0.79
N ASP A 681 7.36 81.61 -1.35
CA ASP A 681 7.56 83.05 -1.65
C ASP A 681 6.52 83.66 -2.62
N SER A 682 5.56 82.87 -3.10
CA SER A 682 4.42 83.30 -3.92
C SER A 682 3.09 82.75 -3.41
N GLY A 683 3.07 82.17 -2.22
CA GLY A 683 1.91 81.43 -1.72
C GLY A 683 0.71 82.32 -1.45
N LEU A 684 -0.46 81.88 -1.91
CA LEU A 684 -1.74 82.59 -1.82
C LEU A 684 -2.77 81.75 -1.06
N GLY A 685 -3.57 82.39 -0.21
CA GLY A 685 -4.72 81.77 0.45
C GLY A 685 -4.28 80.78 1.53
N GLY A 686 -3.95 81.28 2.72
CA GLY A 686 -3.53 80.42 3.84
C GLY A 686 -4.59 79.37 4.20
N ALA A 687 -5.86 79.78 4.28
CA ALA A 687 -6.99 78.88 4.49
C ALA A 687 -7.51 78.27 3.20
N LEU A 688 -7.81 79.11 2.20
CA LEU A 688 -8.43 78.71 0.94
C LEU A 688 -7.89 79.55 -0.22
N TYR A 689 -7.49 78.86 -1.27
CA TYR A 689 -7.31 79.43 -2.60
C TYR A 689 -8.50 79.04 -3.49
N LEU A 690 -9.07 80.04 -4.16
CA LEU A 690 -10.23 79.91 -5.01
C LEU A 690 -9.88 80.40 -6.42
N GLY A 691 -9.68 79.45 -7.34
CA GLY A 691 -9.47 79.72 -8.76
C GLY A 691 -10.74 80.15 -9.49
N ASP A 692 -10.61 80.39 -10.79
CA ASP A 692 -11.70 80.84 -11.67
C ASP A 692 -12.84 79.80 -11.78
N ASN A 693 -14.01 80.24 -12.24
CA ASN A 693 -15.21 79.44 -12.54
C ASN A 693 -15.97 78.82 -11.36
N TYR A 694 -15.55 79.02 -10.11
CA TYR A 694 -16.34 78.57 -8.97
C TYR A 694 -17.41 79.59 -8.55
N ARG A 695 -18.40 79.12 -7.80
CA ARG A 695 -19.14 79.92 -6.82
C ARG A 695 -19.00 79.24 -5.48
N VAL A 696 -18.48 79.96 -4.49
CA VAL A 696 -18.36 79.44 -3.12
C VAL A 696 -19.12 80.33 -2.16
N VAL A 697 -19.95 79.71 -1.33
CA VAL A 697 -20.56 80.35 -0.16
C VAL A 697 -19.96 79.74 1.10
N ILE A 698 -19.27 80.56 1.87
CA ILE A 698 -18.80 80.21 3.21
C ILE A 698 -19.70 80.93 4.21
N SER A 699 -20.40 80.16 5.04
CA SER A 699 -21.25 80.71 6.08
C SER A 699 -21.00 80.13 7.46
N ASP A 700 -21.30 80.92 8.50
CA ASP A 700 -21.30 80.46 9.89
C ASP A 700 -19.96 79.78 10.28
N THR A 701 -18.86 80.26 9.69
CA THR A 701 -17.54 79.61 9.70
C THR A 701 -16.49 80.53 10.31
N ALA A 702 -15.60 79.95 11.12
CA ALA A 702 -14.47 80.64 11.74
C ALA A 702 -13.19 80.45 10.93
N VAL A 703 -12.46 81.52 10.68
CA VAL A 703 -11.27 81.56 9.82
C VAL A 703 -10.16 82.28 10.57
N LEU A 704 -9.30 81.51 11.22
CA LEU A 704 -8.50 81.96 12.37
C LEU A 704 -7.01 81.77 12.13
N SER A 705 -6.21 82.81 12.35
CA SER A 705 -4.75 82.68 12.41
C SER A 705 -4.11 81.99 11.20
N ASN A 706 -4.70 82.13 10.02
CA ASN A 706 -4.12 81.60 8.80
C ASN A 706 -3.05 82.56 8.28
N TRP A 707 -2.06 82.00 7.58
CA TRP A 707 -0.91 82.75 7.12
C TRP A 707 -0.64 82.46 5.65
N ALA A 708 -0.34 83.51 4.89
CA ALA A 708 0.16 83.38 3.53
C ALA A 708 1.36 84.32 3.32
N TYR A 709 2.27 83.94 2.42
CA TYR A 709 3.34 84.84 2.04
C TYR A 709 2.80 86.08 1.31
N SER A 710 1.88 85.90 0.36
CA SER A 710 1.25 86.97 -0.43
C SER A 710 -0.25 86.69 -0.67
N GLY A 711 -0.98 87.66 -1.23
CA GLY A 711 -2.41 87.57 -1.46
C GLY A 711 -3.22 87.52 -0.16
N GLY A 712 -4.10 86.52 -0.05
CA GLY A 712 -5.03 86.39 1.07
C GLY A 712 -4.45 85.58 2.22
N GLY A 713 -4.29 86.19 3.41
CA GLY A 713 -3.82 85.49 4.61
C GLY A 713 -4.75 84.33 4.98
N ALA A 714 -6.05 84.53 4.80
CA ALA A 714 -7.04 83.47 4.77
C ALA A 714 -7.43 83.08 3.35
N PHE A 715 -7.98 84.01 2.57
CA PHE A 715 -8.70 83.70 1.32
C PHE A 715 -8.10 84.45 0.14
N ALA A 716 -7.70 83.72 -0.90
CA ALA A 716 -7.32 84.31 -2.19
C ALA A 716 -8.35 83.93 -3.26
N VAL A 717 -8.98 84.93 -3.89
CA VAL A 717 -10.09 84.75 -4.85
C VAL A 717 -9.69 85.27 -6.23
N ALA A 718 -9.67 84.39 -7.24
CA ALA A 718 -9.38 84.71 -8.63
C ALA A 718 -10.65 84.55 -9.50
N GLY A 719 -11.09 85.64 -10.18
CA GLY A 719 -12.13 85.65 -11.23
C GLY A 719 -13.52 85.06 -10.91
N THR A 720 -13.73 84.60 -9.67
CA THR A 720 -14.86 83.76 -9.21
C THR A 720 -15.82 84.55 -8.32
N GLN A 721 -17.05 84.04 -8.17
CA GLN A 721 -18.02 84.57 -7.21
C GLN A 721 -17.87 83.96 -5.81
N PHE A 722 -17.45 84.76 -4.84
CA PHE A 722 -17.26 84.36 -3.47
C PHE A 722 -18.21 85.10 -2.52
N THR A 723 -18.89 84.38 -1.64
CA THR A 723 -19.70 84.96 -0.57
C THR A 723 -19.21 84.49 0.78
N PHE A 724 -18.84 85.43 1.66
CA PHE A 724 -18.49 85.16 3.04
C PHE A 724 -19.54 85.79 3.96
N GLU A 725 -20.36 84.98 4.62
CA GLU A 725 -21.49 85.47 5.41
C GLU A 725 -21.58 84.90 6.82
N ARG A 726 -21.98 85.71 7.80
CA ARG A 726 -22.07 85.28 9.23
C ARG A 726 -20.78 84.62 9.74
N GLY A 727 -19.64 84.97 9.15
CA GLY A 727 -18.35 84.36 9.46
C GLY A 727 -17.44 85.25 10.31
N ARG A 728 -16.41 84.65 10.90
CA ARG A 728 -15.38 85.34 11.67
C ARG A 728 -14.01 85.17 11.01
N LEU A 729 -13.43 86.27 10.55
CA LEU A 729 -12.08 86.35 9.99
C LEU A 729 -11.16 86.99 11.04
N GLU A 730 -10.33 86.21 11.72
CA GLU A 730 -9.55 86.72 12.85
C GLU A 730 -8.07 86.32 12.81
N GLY A 731 -7.17 87.27 13.07
CA GLY A 731 -5.76 86.97 13.26
C GLY A 731 -5.03 86.51 11.99
N ASN A 732 -5.62 86.69 10.80
CA ASN A 732 -5.00 86.21 9.56
C ASN A 732 -3.92 87.20 9.10
N THR A 733 -2.83 86.65 8.58
CA THR A 733 -1.58 87.39 8.38
C THR A 733 -1.00 87.20 6.97
N VAL A 734 -0.44 88.28 6.42
CA VAL A 734 0.23 88.27 5.10
C VAL A 734 1.57 89.00 5.19
N THR A 735 2.63 88.44 4.59
CA THR A 735 3.98 89.01 4.66
C THR A 735 4.26 90.07 3.58
N ALA A 736 3.80 89.87 2.34
CA ALA A 736 4.22 90.67 1.18
C ALA A 736 3.19 91.70 0.67
N GLN A 737 2.11 91.28 -0.01
CA GLN A 737 1.02 92.14 -0.51
C GLN A 737 -0.31 91.42 -0.35
N GLY A 738 -1.39 92.16 -0.08
CA GLY A 738 -2.74 91.63 0.10
C GLY A 738 -3.24 91.77 1.53
N GLY A 739 -4.41 91.18 1.81
CA GLY A 739 -5.19 91.32 3.05
C GLY A 739 -5.56 89.98 3.68
N GLY A 740 -6.32 89.96 4.78
CA GLY A 740 -6.96 88.73 5.26
C GLY A 740 -7.74 88.00 4.16
N ILE A 741 -8.44 88.76 3.31
CA ILE A 741 -9.00 88.32 2.03
C ILE A 741 -8.35 89.13 0.91
N PHE A 742 -7.83 88.45 -0.11
CA PHE A 742 -7.44 89.05 -1.37
C PHE A 742 -8.47 88.70 -2.44
N ASN A 743 -9.08 89.71 -3.05
CA ASN A 743 -10.10 89.53 -4.08
C ASN A 743 -9.69 90.14 -5.41
N ALA A 744 -9.59 89.30 -6.43
CA ALA A 744 -9.52 89.68 -7.84
C ALA A 744 -10.77 89.24 -8.63
N GLY A 745 -11.76 88.65 -7.96
CA GLY A 745 -13.03 88.22 -8.53
C GLY A 745 -14.21 89.08 -8.07
N THR A 746 -15.36 88.45 -7.84
CA THR A 746 -16.55 89.09 -7.27
C THR A 746 -16.75 88.63 -5.83
N LEU A 747 -16.53 89.52 -4.88
CA LEU A 747 -16.64 89.22 -3.45
C LEU A 747 -17.87 89.89 -2.81
N SER A 748 -18.61 89.10 -2.04
CA SER A 748 -19.66 89.59 -1.16
C SER A 748 -19.42 89.21 0.30
N VAL A 749 -19.24 90.20 1.17
CA VAL A 749 -19.08 90.01 2.61
C VAL A 749 -20.34 90.50 3.32
N LYS A 750 -21.01 89.64 4.09
CA LYS A 750 -22.32 89.94 4.70
C LYS A 750 -22.42 89.51 6.14
N LYS A 751 -22.81 90.40 7.05
CA LYS A 751 -23.04 90.03 8.47
C LYS A 751 -21.83 89.34 9.11
N SER A 752 -20.62 89.66 8.65
CA SER A 752 -19.39 89.00 9.08
C SER A 752 -18.53 89.95 9.90
N THR A 753 -17.61 89.37 10.69
CA THR A 753 -16.65 90.13 11.51
C THR A 753 -15.23 89.85 11.06
N ALA A 754 -14.44 90.90 10.84
CA ALA A 754 -13.00 90.80 10.59
C ALA A 754 -12.23 91.51 11.70
N THR A 755 -11.45 90.77 12.49
CA THR A 755 -10.76 91.31 13.68
C THR A 755 -9.28 90.98 13.69
N ALA A 756 -8.42 91.94 14.04
CA ALA A 756 -7.00 91.72 14.27
C ALA A 756 -6.26 91.01 13.11
N ASN A 757 -6.69 91.26 11.87
CA ASN A 757 -5.97 90.78 10.68
C ASN A 757 -4.86 91.79 10.33
N ASP A 758 -3.70 91.27 9.91
CA ASP A 758 -2.49 92.06 9.70
C ASP A 758 -1.90 91.77 8.32
N ALA A 759 -1.76 92.80 7.48
CA ALA A 759 -1.39 92.58 6.09
C ALA A 759 -0.71 93.81 5.46
N ALA A 760 0.03 93.63 4.36
CA ALA A 760 0.68 94.77 3.71
C ALA A 760 -0.30 95.73 3.00
N GLY A 761 -1.54 95.34 2.71
CA GLY A 761 -2.57 96.27 2.26
C GLY A 761 -3.96 95.74 2.60
N GLY A 762 -4.83 96.57 3.18
CA GLY A 762 -6.17 96.11 3.53
C GLY A 762 -6.12 95.03 4.61
N GLY A 763 -5.90 95.40 5.88
CA GLY A 763 -5.58 94.43 6.94
C GLY A 763 -6.54 93.25 6.97
N ALA A 764 -7.83 93.52 6.77
CA ALA A 764 -8.84 92.49 6.56
C ALA A 764 -9.06 92.13 5.08
N LEU A 765 -9.07 93.09 4.15
CA LEU A 765 -9.47 92.87 2.77
C LEU A 765 -8.70 93.75 1.77
N TYR A 766 -8.09 93.14 0.77
CA TYR A 766 -7.50 93.81 -0.39
C TYR A 766 -8.29 93.47 -1.65
N ASP A 767 -8.81 94.47 -2.36
CA ASP A 767 -9.69 94.28 -3.51
C ASP A 767 -9.15 94.91 -4.79
N VAL A 768 -9.01 94.10 -5.84
CA VAL A 768 -8.70 94.52 -7.22
C VAL A 768 -9.82 94.17 -8.20
N GLY A 769 -10.96 93.65 -7.72
CA GLY A 769 -12.06 93.09 -8.52
C GLY A 769 -13.37 93.86 -8.34
N SER A 770 -14.43 93.17 -7.91
CA SER A 770 -15.70 93.78 -7.48
C SER A 770 -16.03 93.38 -6.05
N LEU A 771 -16.42 94.38 -5.25
CA LEU A 771 -16.63 94.26 -3.82
C LEU A 771 -18.02 94.73 -3.40
N SER A 772 -18.70 93.88 -2.62
CA SER A 772 -19.91 94.26 -1.88
C SER A 772 -19.80 93.85 -0.42
N VAL A 773 -19.75 94.83 0.48
CA VAL A 773 -19.75 94.64 1.94
C VAL A 773 -21.06 95.15 2.50
N SER A 774 -21.74 94.35 3.32
CA SER A 774 -22.98 94.76 3.98
C SER A 774 -23.09 94.24 5.41
N ALA A 775 -23.63 95.07 6.31
CA ALA A 775 -23.93 94.68 7.69
C ALA A 775 -22.76 94.03 8.44
N SER A 776 -21.51 94.38 8.11
CA SER A 776 -20.30 93.68 8.58
C SER A 776 -19.45 94.59 9.48
N SER A 777 -18.59 93.99 10.29
CA SER A 777 -17.77 94.74 11.26
C SER A 777 -16.27 94.45 11.08
N PHE A 778 -15.45 95.50 11.12
CA PHE A 778 -14.01 95.44 10.95
C PHE A 778 -13.33 96.12 12.15
N PHE A 779 -12.63 95.33 12.98
CA PHE A 779 -12.04 95.80 14.22
C PHE A 779 -10.54 95.53 14.33
N SER A 780 -9.77 96.55 14.72
CA SER A 780 -8.36 96.39 15.07
C SER A 780 -7.51 95.69 14.00
N ASN A 781 -7.88 95.84 12.73
CA ASN A 781 -7.08 95.34 11.61
C ASN A 781 -5.93 96.32 11.35
N THR A 782 -4.78 95.79 10.93
CA THR A 782 -3.56 96.56 10.70
C THR A 782 -3.07 96.35 9.26
N ALA A 783 -2.64 97.43 8.61
CA ALA A 783 -1.96 97.34 7.32
C ALA A 783 -1.04 98.50 7.01
N LYS A 784 -0.26 98.41 5.93
CA LYS A 784 0.49 99.57 5.42
C LYS A 784 -0.46 100.66 4.91
N ASN A 785 -1.46 100.27 4.13
CA ASN A 785 -2.52 101.15 3.63
C ASN A 785 -3.88 100.49 3.85
N GLY A 786 -4.91 101.27 4.15
CA GLY A 786 -6.27 100.76 4.32
C GLY A 786 -6.35 99.81 5.50
N GLY A 787 -6.32 100.31 6.74
CA GLY A 787 -6.15 99.46 7.93
C GLY A 787 -7.13 98.28 8.01
N ALA A 788 -8.35 98.44 7.49
CA ALA A 788 -9.28 97.33 7.25
C ALA A 788 -9.37 96.91 5.77
N ILE A 789 -9.68 97.86 4.87
CA ILE A 789 -9.97 97.57 3.46
C ILE A 789 -9.09 98.44 2.56
N THR A 790 -8.48 97.81 1.55
CA THR A 790 -7.89 98.51 0.40
C THR A 790 -8.68 98.18 -0.86
N VAL A 791 -9.03 99.21 -1.64
CA VAL A 791 -9.65 99.12 -2.96
C VAL A 791 -8.66 99.68 -3.98
N ASP A 792 -8.12 98.83 -4.84
CA ASP A 792 -7.10 99.18 -5.83
C ASP A 792 -7.73 99.85 -7.08
N GLN A 793 -6.88 100.46 -7.92
CA GLN A 793 -7.25 101.14 -9.17
C GLN A 793 -7.92 100.20 -10.17
N GLU A 794 -7.65 98.90 -10.08
CA GLU A 794 -8.26 97.87 -10.94
C GLU A 794 -9.71 97.53 -10.54
N ASN A 795 -10.16 97.95 -9.34
CA ASN A 795 -11.52 97.68 -8.89
C ASN A 795 -12.55 98.39 -9.77
N THR A 796 -13.56 97.63 -10.17
CA THR A 796 -14.62 98.09 -11.10
C THR A 796 -15.92 98.51 -10.41
N ASN A 797 -16.16 98.09 -9.16
CA ASN A 797 -17.34 98.41 -8.38
C ASN A 797 -17.18 98.01 -6.90
N ALA A 798 -16.87 98.98 -6.02
CA ALA A 798 -16.82 98.78 -4.57
C ALA A 798 -17.99 99.47 -3.85
N ALA A 799 -18.80 98.68 -3.14
CA ALA A 799 -19.93 99.16 -2.34
C ALA A 799 -19.86 98.62 -0.91
N ILE A 800 -19.89 99.52 0.07
CA ILE A 800 -19.83 99.23 1.50
C ILE A 800 -21.05 99.86 2.15
N MET A 801 -21.91 99.02 2.73
CA MET A 801 -23.21 99.45 3.27
C MET A 801 -23.39 98.97 4.71
N GLN A 802 -23.98 99.82 5.56
CA GLN A 802 -24.42 99.43 6.91
C GLN A 802 -23.35 98.72 7.76
N SER A 803 -22.09 99.10 7.61
CA SER A 803 -20.95 98.38 8.21
C SER A 803 -20.23 99.22 9.25
N VAL A 804 -19.46 98.59 10.13
CA VAL A 804 -18.78 99.24 11.26
C VAL A 804 -17.27 99.04 11.13
N PHE A 805 -16.49 100.12 11.27
CA PHE A 805 -15.03 100.11 11.26
C PHE A 805 -14.50 100.75 12.54
N GLY A 806 -13.98 99.95 13.47
CA GLY A 806 -13.51 100.41 14.77
C GLY A 806 -12.04 100.11 15.03
N GLY A 807 -11.24 101.13 15.38
CA GLY A 807 -9.88 100.91 15.89
C GLY A 807 -8.90 100.28 14.90
N ASN A 808 -9.15 100.36 13.60
CA ASN A 808 -8.23 99.86 12.57
C ASN A 808 -7.05 100.84 12.39
N SER A 809 -5.89 100.35 11.98
CA SER A 809 -4.66 101.15 11.86
C SER A 809 -3.98 100.93 10.51
N ALA A 810 -3.62 102.01 9.84
CA ALA A 810 -2.74 101.99 8.67
C ALA A 810 -1.41 102.69 8.99
N ASP A 811 -0.29 102.20 8.47
CA ASP A 811 1.02 102.87 8.62
C ASP A 811 1.12 104.16 7.79
N CYS A 812 0.36 104.22 6.69
CA CYS A 812 0.38 105.30 5.71
C CYS A 812 -1.03 105.89 5.53
N ASP A 813 -1.80 105.48 4.50
CA ASP A 813 -3.05 106.15 4.14
C ASP A 813 -4.31 105.32 4.49
N GLY A 814 -5.38 106.01 4.90
CA GLY A 814 -6.70 105.42 5.09
C GLY A 814 -6.77 104.44 6.27
N GLY A 815 -6.89 104.95 7.51
CA GLY A 815 -6.85 104.11 8.72
C GLY A 815 -7.90 102.99 8.79
N ALA A 816 -9.03 103.13 8.09
CA ALA A 816 -9.96 102.03 7.82
C ALA A 816 -10.00 101.65 6.35
N ILE A 817 -10.21 102.62 5.45
CA ILE A 817 -10.40 102.38 4.01
C ILE A 817 -9.39 103.21 3.22
N ASN A 818 -8.62 102.55 2.36
CA ASN A 818 -7.85 103.20 1.31
C ASN A 818 -8.45 102.83 -0.05
N ALA A 819 -8.75 103.80 -0.90
CA ALA A 819 -9.34 103.55 -2.21
C ALA A 819 -8.64 104.34 -3.33
N ALA A 820 -8.11 103.63 -4.32
CA ALA A 820 -7.57 104.22 -5.54
C ALA A 820 -8.57 104.17 -6.72
N SER A 821 -9.79 103.64 -6.47
CA SER A 821 -10.95 103.64 -7.38
C SER A 821 -12.21 104.11 -6.63
N LEU A 822 -13.32 104.29 -7.35
CA LEU A 822 -14.59 104.74 -6.77
C LEU A 822 -15.09 103.75 -5.72
N VAL A 823 -15.31 104.24 -4.50
CA VAL A 823 -15.94 103.49 -3.41
C VAL A 823 -17.22 104.18 -2.93
N THR A 824 -18.31 103.43 -2.85
CA THR A 824 -19.56 103.90 -2.21
C THR A 824 -19.60 103.42 -0.78
N VAL A 825 -19.68 104.35 0.18
CA VAL A 825 -19.85 104.05 1.60
C VAL A 825 -21.17 104.66 2.09
N ASP A 826 -22.14 103.82 2.45
CA ASP A 826 -23.47 104.25 2.88
C ASP A 826 -23.89 103.62 4.22
N GLY A 827 -24.56 104.40 5.07
CA GLY A 827 -25.08 103.96 6.36
C GLY A 827 -24.06 103.31 7.31
N SER A 828 -22.76 103.60 7.15
CA SER A 828 -21.66 102.92 7.87
C SER A 828 -21.04 103.81 8.96
N GLU A 829 -20.55 103.18 10.02
CA GLU A 829 -19.93 103.85 11.18
C GLU A 829 -18.41 103.63 11.18
N LEU A 830 -17.64 104.71 11.37
CA LEU A 830 -16.18 104.66 11.44
C LEU A 830 -15.71 105.40 12.69
N TYR A 831 -15.05 104.69 13.62
CA TYR A 831 -14.55 105.29 14.87
C TYR A 831 -13.17 104.76 15.27
N GLY A 832 -12.33 105.63 15.84
CA GLY A 832 -11.03 105.24 16.41
C GLY A 832 -10.01 104.69 15.41
N ASN A 833 -10.24 104.83 14.10
CA ASN A 833 -9.30 104.39 13.06
C ASN A 833 -8.13 105.39 12.91
N GLN A 834 -6.92 104.89 12.67
CA GLN A 834 -5.69 105.68 12.69
C GLN A 834 -4.86 105.46 11.42
N ALA A 835 -4.29 106.54 10.89
CA ALA A 835 -3.35 106.53 9.77
C ALA A 835 -2.01 107.10 10.26
N GLY A 836 -0.92 106.39 10.00
CA GLY A 836 0.44 106.69 10.45
C GLY A 836 1.20 107.63 9.52
N LEU A 837 2.39 108.09 9.96
CA LEU A 837 3.25 109.04 9.24
C LEU A 837 4.47 108.38 8.58
N ASP A 838 4.50 107.04 8.50
CA ASP A 838 5.72 106.28 8.17
C ASP A 838 6.02 106.24 6.67
N CYS A 839 5.07 106.65 5.82
CA CYS A 839 5.31 106.93 4.40
C CYS A 839 5.90 108.33 4.19
N THR A 840 6.67 108.52 3.12
CA THR A 840 7.56 109.68 2.90
C THR A 840 6.88 111.05 2.71
N GLN A 841 5.57 111.21 2.96
CA GLN A 841 4.81 112.47 2.99
C GLN A 841 3.72 112.47 4.09
N GLN A 842 3.10 113.64 4.34
CA GLN A 842 2.02 113.82 5.34
C GLN A 842 0.94 112.74 5.19
N ALA A 843 0.62 112.02 6.28
CA ALA A 843 -0.47 111.05 6.32
C ALA A 843 -1.78 111.65 5.81
N LEU A 844 -2.42 111.04 4.82
CA LEU A 844 -3.70 111.51 4.28
C LEU A 844 -4.85 110.59 4.72
N GLY A 845 -6.00 111.19 5.06
CA GLY A 845 -7.27 110.48 5.24
C GLY A 845 -7.38 109.58 6.48
N GLY A 846 -7.47 110.17 7.69
CA GLY A 846 -7.48 109.45 8.97
C GLY A 846 -8.30 108.15 9.04
N ALA A 847 -9.57 108.17 8.62
CA ALA A 847 -10.38 106.95 8.50
C ALA A 847 -10.53 106.46 7.05
N ILE A 848 -10.71 107.38 6.10
CA ILE A 848 -10.86 107.06 4.67
C ILE A 848 -9.90 107.95 3.88
N PHE A 849 -9.15 107.34 2.98
CA PHE A 849 -8.37 108.02 1.94
C PHE A 849 -8.85 107.57 0.56
N VAL A 850 -8.99 108.53 -0.37
CA VAL A 850 -9.35 108.29 -1.76
C VAL A 850 -8.40 109.10 -2.65
N GLU A 851 -7.74 108.46 -3.62
CA GLU A 851 -6.78 109.11 -4.55
C GLU A 851 -7.42 110.07 -5.56
#